data_AF-A0A2V0PFR8-F1
#
_entry.id   AF-A0A2V0PFR8-F1
#
_cell.length_a   1.000
_cell.length_b   1.000
_cell.length_c   1.000
_cell.angle_alpha   90.00
_cell.angle_beta   90.00
_cell.angle_gamma   90.00
#
_symmetry.space_group_name_H-M   'P 1'
#
loop_
_entity.id
_entity.type
_entity.pdbx_description
1 polymer ?
#
loop_
_entity_poly.entity_id
_entity_poly.type
_entity_poly.pdbx_seq_one_letter_code
_entity_poly.pdbx_strand_id
1 'polypeptide(L)'
;MAAQAPPPPPPRAGTAQQQQQPQRLGPRELVDACLWAWDTRRPASLSLDAHVEACLTAPALRGAHADDRGFVGQVVYGLHRYAPLLSAYLNGFYHANSGRALRTDATRYRVFAYLAAFRAEELGVGGFRRLVEAQDPQKMAVLLFVDATICRLEVWGAKCAPLLAALSAKVYARAEAEAAATEAAAEAEAAGDADPGNGGSGGDSRARRRAAATVCEPFNISQPRPKPLPQPEAPPPRPRPVPPPRRRDGPTREERALEAARAANRAAAREKHAAAAPFRLATTERPMRSADLRAAAEAELAAALATRARARPAPPPPAAEVRLNAAAVLREDALYRKKQSEEASALQRFESELRDCRDFDAWRRAMLRADAEAERARVEALRVEMGVAHGAAAAARDGLRAARLAAGAAEKAARAAAAAGAARRAEEERAARAAAAREVQAARARAVGAAAACAEENRRAAEEVRRQADADARARADAEARDMAERRDLILRLRALSASAGGGGGARRRAAPDDTAAAELGINEAMSLAELRERLAVLQARRREEEEARRGAILQAKRGREASLAAAAARLQGVRRLAAAQARARKAGAAAARARAAAEARERADARAVELDARLEAKRAASEAERARIAAEEKRVAHEQLRQAAGAAAVEAQRFASLRDGARRGAEERGRAAAAGERAAAEARAREEALRRAARRRRREAAEAARAECDASLRARAVAAATEAGAALHARREAAVTARAAEAARSAARREAERALFASGRATLAARLLAVGRGEAVGGA
;
A
#
# COMPACT_ATOMS: atom_id res chain seq x y z
N MET A 1 68.09 -85.28 -35.06
CA MET A 1 66.63 -85.09 -34.99
C MET A 1 66.13 -85.67 -33.68
N ALA A 2 65.27 -84.96 -32.95
CA ALA A 2 64.49 -85.46 -31.83
C ALA A 2 63.25 -84.55 -31.69
N ALA A 3 62.04 -85.11 -31.70
CA ALA A 3 60.82 -84.32 -31.72
C ALA A 3 60.48 -83.77 -30.31
N GLN A 4 60.09 -82.51 -30.24
CA GLN A 4 59.55 -81.92 -29.01
C GLN A 4 58.06 -82.26 -28.89
N ALA A 5 57.67 -82.89 -27.78
CA ALA A 5 56.26 -83.03 -27.42
C ALA A 5 55.71 -81.67 -26.92
N PRO A 6 54.50 -81.26 -27.30
CA PRO A 6 53.90 -80.00 -26.86
C PRO A 6 53.46 -80.07 -25.37
N PRO A 7 53.48 -78.94 -24.63
CA PRO A 7 53.04 -78.89 -23.25
C PRO A 7 51.50 -78.97 -23.12
N PRO A 8 50.97 -79.46 -21.97
CA PRO A 8 49.54 -79.55 -21.74
C PRO A 8 48.86 -78.17 -21.59
N PRO A 9 47.56 -78.04 -21.92
CA PRO A 9 46.83 -76.79 -21.82
C PRO A 9 46.58 -76.36 -20.36
N PRO A 10 46.49 -75.04 -20.08
CA PRO A 10 46.20 -74.54 -18.74
C PRO A 10 44.77 -74.89 -18.29
N PRO A 11 44.52 -74.95 -16.96
CA PRO A 11 43.18 -75.22 -16.43
C PRO A 11 42.19 -74.14 -16.86
N ARG A 12 40.95 -74.54 -17.19
CA ARG A 12 39.88 -73.61 -17.60
C ARG A 12 39.61 -72.60 -16.49
N ALA A 13 39.90 -71.33 -16.75
CA ALA A 13 39.48 -70.23 -15.88
C ALA A 13 37.95 -70.20 -15.78
N GLY A 14 37.43 -70.11 -14.56
CA GLY A 14 35.99 -70.12 -14.31
C GLY A 14 35.29 -68.89 -14.90
N THR A 15 34.06 -69.11 -15.40
CA THR A 15 33.04 -68.09 -15.74
C THR A 15 33.58 -66.82 -16.39
N ALA A 16 33.57 -66.75 -17.71
CA ALA A 16 33.88 -65.53 -18.45
C ALA A 16 33.03 -64.36 -17.94
N GLN A 17 33.69 -63.36 -17.33
CA GLN A 17 33.12 -62.03 -17.23
C GLN A 17 32.98 -61.50 -18.65
N GLN A 18 31.77 -61.60 -19.22
CA GLN A 18 31.43 -60.90 -20.45
C GLN A 18 31.75 -59.42 -20.23
N GLN A 19 32.72 -58.90 -20.99
CA GLN A 19 32.99 -57.47 -21.03
C GLN A 19 31.81 -56.82 -21.74
N GLN A 20 30.79 -56.44 -20.96
CA GLN A 20 29.64 -55.72 -21.45
C GLN A 20 30.14 -54.44 -22.13
N GLN A 21 29.96 -54.37 -23.45
CA GLN A 21 30.30 -53.19 -24.23
C GLN A 21 29.53 -51.98 -23.65
N PRO A 22 30.14 -50.79 -23.54
CA PRO A 22 29.52 -49.66 -22.86
C PRO A 22 28.26 -49.21 -23.61
N GLN A 23 27.11 -49.49 -23.02
CA GLN A 23 25.81 -49.29 -23.66
C GLN A 23 25.46 -47.80 -23.70
N ARG A 24 24.84 -47.35 -24.80
CA ARG A 24 24.26 -46.01 -24.86
C ARG A 24 22.92 -45.99 -24.14
N LEU A 25 22.72 -45.00 -23.27
CA LEU A 25 21.50 -44.81 -22.51
C LEU A 25 20.33 -44.42 -23.43
N GLY A 26 19.14 -44.93 -23.13
CA GLY A 26 17.91 -44.50 -23.79
C GLY A 26 17.63 -43.01 -23.50
N PRO A 27 16.92 -42.29 -24.40
CA PRO A 27 16.61 -40.86 -24.22
C PRO A 27 15.91 -40.53 -22.90
N ARG A 28 15.12 -41.47 -22.36
CA ARG A 28 14.51 -41.35 -21.03
C ARG A 28 15.52 -41.53 -19.90
N GLU A 29 16.32 -42.58 -19.96
CA GLU A 29 17.34 -42.95 -18.96
C GLU A 29 18.41 -41.87 -18.81
N LEU A 30 18.82 -41.26 -19.93
CA LEU A 30 19.76 -40.14 -19.95
C LEU A 30 19.20 -38.91 -19.20
N VAL A 31 17.90 -38.63 -19.34
CA VAL A 31 17.23 -37.55 -18.59
C VAL A 31 17.05 -37.94 -17.12
N ASP A 32 16.58 -39.16 -16.84
CA ASP A 32 16.35 -39.64 -15.48
C ASP A 32 17.67 -39.73 -14.68
N ALA A 33 18.80 -40.01 -15.34
CA ALA A 33 20.15 -39.87 -14.78
C ALA A 33 20.55 -38.41 -14.48
N CYS A 34 20.18 -37.44 -15.33
CA CYS A 34 20.36 -36.02 -15.04
C CYS A 34 19.50 -35.55 -13.84
N LEU A 35 18.27 -36.07 -13.70
CA LEU A 35 17.43 -35.81 -12.52
C LEU A 35 18.10 -36.36 -11.25
N TRP A 36 18.46 -37.65 -11.27
CA TRP A 36 19.11 -38.32 -10.14
C TRP A 36 20.43 -37.65 -9.72
N ALA A 37 21.29 -37.28 -10.66
CA ALA A 37 22.56 -36.61 -10.38
C ALA A 37 22.38 -35.19 -9.82
N TRP A 38 21.25 -34.52 -10.10
CA TRP A 38 20.91 -33.25 -9.48
C TRP A 38 20.28 -33.42 -8.09
N ASP A 39 19.27 -34.28 -7.95
CA ASP A 39 18.51 -34.44 -6.70
C ASP A 39 19.33 -35.12 -5.57
N THR A 40 20.35 -35.90 -5.91
CA THR A 40 21.31 -36.44 -4.92
C THR A 40 22.33 -35.41 -4.41
N ARG A 41 22.41 -34.20 -5.00
CA ARG A 41 23.47 -33.22 -4.72
C ARG A 41 23.32 -32.59 -3.33
N ARG A 42 24.34 -32.78 -2.48
CA ARG A 42 24.42 -32.20 -1.12
C ARG A 42 25.41 -31.02 -1.07
N PRO A 43 24.96 -29.76 -1.29
CA PRO A 43 25.85 -28.61 -1.45
C PRO A 43 26.63 -28.21 -0.18
N ALA A 44 26.25 -28.72 0.99
CA ALA A 44 26.92 -28.44 2.26
C ALA A 44 28.06 -29.41 2.61
N SER A 45 28.19 -30.55 1.91
CA SER A 45 29.09 -31.64 2.30
C SER A 45 30.10 -32.07 1.24
N LEU A 46 29.91 -31.69 -0.03
CA LEU A 46 30.76 -32.10 -1.15
C LEU A 46 30.93 -30.94 -2.15
N SER A 47 32.11 -30.83 -2.77
CA SER A 47 32.30 -29.93 -3.92
C SER A 47 31.51 -30.44 -5.12
N LEU A 48 31.23 -29.54 -6.08
CA LEU A 48 30.50 -29.90 -7.29
C LEU A 48 31.23 -31.00 -8.07
N ASP A 49 32.53 -30.84 -8.26
CA ASP A 49 33.37 -31.74 -9.05
C ASP A 49 33.42 -33.13 -8.42
N ALA A 50 33.62 -33.21 -7.10
CA ALA A 50 33.58 -34.47 -6.35
C ALA A 50 32.19 -35.13 -6.37
N HIS A 51 31.11 -34.35 -6.45
CA HIS A 51 29.75 -34.87 -6.62
C HIS A 51 29.51 -35.42 -8.03
N VAL A 52 29.99 -34.72 -9.07
CA VAL A 52 29.90 -35.20 -10.46
C VAL A 52 30.73 -36.48 -10.63
N GLU A 53 31.98 -36.53 -10.16
CA GLU A 53 32.80 -37.75 -10.20
C GLU A 53 32.16 -38.92 -9.42
N ALA A 54 31.55 -38.66 -8.26
CA ALA A 54 30.80 -39.67 -7.53
C ALA A 54 29.57 -40.18 -8.31
N CYS A 55 28.87 -39.31 -9.05
CA CYS A 55 27.76 -39.69 -9.92
C CYS A 55 28.23 -40.50 -11.14
N LEU A 56 29.31 -40.08 -11.81
CA LEU A 56 29.84 -40.74 -13.01
C LEU A 56 30.47 -42.11 -12.70
N THR A 57 30.96 -42.31 -11.46
CA THR A 57 31.49 -43.60 -10.99
C THR A 57 30.44 -44.51 -10.32
N ALA A 58 29.22 -44.01 -10.09
CA ALA A 58 28.11 -44.78 -9.52
C ALA A 58 27.67 -45.93 -10.43
N PRO A 59 27.15 -47.06 -9.90
CA PRO A 59 26.81 -48.23 -10.69
C PRO A 59 25.80 -47.96 -11.82
N ALA A 60 24.89 -46.99 -11.63
CA ALA A 60 23.91 -46.58 -12.65
C ALA A 60 24.52 -45.91 -13.90
N LEU A 61 25.72 -45.34 -13.82
CA LEU A 61 26.40 -44.67 -14.94
C LEU A 61 27.75 -45.31 -15.31
N ARG A 62 28.29 -46.20 -14.47
CA ARG A 62 29.59 -46.87 -14.69
C ARG A 62 29.66 -47.67 -16.00
N GLY A 63 28.54 -48.26 -16.43
CA GLY A 63 28.43 -49.03 -17.68
C GLY A 63 28.01 -48.21 -18.91
N ALA A 64 27.65 -46.93 -18.74
CA ALA A 64 27.15 -46.10 -19.83
C ALA A 64 28.28 -45.64 -20.79
N HIS A 65 27.90 -45.27 -22.01
CA HIS A 65 28.84 -44.73 -23.01
C HIS A 65 29.56 -43.46 -22.51
N ALA A 66 30.73 -43.15 -23.08
CA ALA A 66 31.55 -42.01 -22.67
C ALA A 66 30.82 -40.67 -22.90
N ASP A 67 30.23 -40.50 -24.08
CA ASP A 67 29.43 -39.32 -24.45
C ASP A 67 28.29 -39.06 -23.46
N ASP A 68 27.58 -40.11 -23.05
CA ASP A 68 26.41 -40.02 -22.17
C ASP A 68 26.82 -39.58 -20.76
N ARG A 69 27.93 -40.12 -20.25
CA ARG A 69 28.56 -39.65 -19.01
C ARG A 69 29.02 -38.18 -19.12
N GLY A 70 29.61 -37.81 -20.26
CA GLY A 70 29.97 -36.42 -20.57
C GLY A 70 28.75 -35.49 -20.56
N PHE A 71 27.64 -35.90 -21.18
CA PHE A 71 26.38 -35.15 -21.23
C PHE A 71 25.79 -34.94 -19.83
N VAL A 72 25.65 -36.00 -19.03
CA VAL A 72 25.14 -35.90 -17.64
C VAL A 72 26.01 -34.95 -16.81
N GLY A 73 27.34 -35.09 -16.90
CA GLY A 73 28.28 -34.18 -16.22
C GLY A 73 28.07 -32.72 -16.63
N GLN A 74 28.10 -32.43 -17.95
CA GLN A 74 27.89 -31.07 -18.49
C GLN A 74 26.54 -30.47 -18.06
N VAL A 75 25.47 -31.26 -18.05
CA VAL A 75 24.14 -30.82 -17.61
C VAL A 75 24.15 -30.46 -16.13
N VAL A 76 24.77 -31.27 -15.25
CA VAL A 76 24.87 -30.95 -13.81
C VAL A 76 25.73 -29.71 -13.55
N TYR A 77 26.85 -29.53 -14.27
CA TYR A 77 27.64 -28.30 -14.21
C TYR A 77 26.84 -27.06 -14.67
N GLY A 78 26.10 -27.18 -15.78
CA GLY A 78 25.26 -26.11 -16.32
C GLY A 78 24.10 -25.72 -15.40
N LEU A 79 23.40 -26.72 -14.84
CA LEU A 79 22.34 -26.53 -13.85
C LEU A 79 22.85 -25.81 -12.59
N HIS A 80 24.10 -26.08 -12.16
CA HIS A 80 24.70 -25.36 -11.05
C HIS A 80 25.05 -23.91 -11.44
N ARG A 81 25.74 -23.71 -12.57
CA ARG A 81 26.17 -22.39 -13.07
C ARG A 81 25.00 -21.42 -13.25
N TYR A 82 23.87 -21.90 -13.77
CA TYR A 82 22.68 -21.09 -14.04
C TYR A 82 21.57 -21.24 -12.98
N ALA A 83 21.86 -21.85 -11.82
CA ALA A 83 20.87 -22.11 -10.77
C ALA A 83 20.04 -20.88 -10.35
N PRO A 84 20.58 -19.65 -10.22
CA PRO A 84 19.79 -18.46 -9.86
C PRO A 84 18.78 -18.09 -10.95
N LEU A 85 19.22 -18.04 -12.21
CA LEU A 85 18.39 -17.71 -13.37
C LEU A 85 17.27 -18.75 -13.55
N LEU A 86 17.64 -20.04 -13.54
CA LEU A 86 16.68 -21.14 -13.67
C LEU A 86 15.65 -21.16 -12.53
N SER A 87 16.02 -20.70 -11.33
CA SER A 87 15.08 -20.63 -10.20
C SER A 87 14.16 -19.41 -10.28
N ALA A 88 14.65 -18.26 -10.75
CA ALA A 88 13.81 -17.09 -11.04
C ALA A 88 12.80 -17.40 -12.16
N TYR A 89 13.27 -18.02 -13.25
CA TYR A 89 12.46 -18.53 -14.34
C TYR A 89 11.38 -19.53 -13.85
N LEU A 90 11.76 -20.56 -13.09
CA LEU A 90 10.79 -21.54 -12.57
C LEU A 90 9.76 -20.93 -11.63
N ASN A 91 10.13 -19.94 -10.82
CA ASN A 91 9.16 -19.21 -10.00
C ASN A 91 8.12 -18.51 -10.89
N GLY A 92 8.55 -17.81 -11.95
CA GLY A 92 7.66 -17.22 -12.95
C GLY A 92 6.74 -18.24 -13.63
N PHE A 93 7.33 -19.35 -14.10
CA PHE A 93 6.60 -20.47 -14.70
C PHE A 93 5.51 -21.03 -13.76
N TYR A 94 5.83 -21.27 -12.49
CA TYR A 94 4.87 -21.74 -11.48
C TYR A 94 3.83 -20.69 -11.07
N HIS A 95 4.13 -19.40 -11.14
CA HIS A 95 3.12 -18.36 -10.95
C HIS A 95 2.11 -18.31 -12.10
N ALA A 96 2.56 -18.51 -13.35
CA ALA A 96 1.69 -18.61 -14.52
C ALA A 96 0.92 -19.95 -14.61
N ASN A 97 1.51 -21.05 -14.14
CA ASN A 97 1.00 -22.42 -14.33
C ASN A 97 0.57 -23.12 -13.03
N SER A 98 0.20 -22.37 -11.99
CA SER A 98 -0.08 -22.92 -10.65
C SER A 98 -1.14 -24.04 -10.61
N GLY A 99 -2.13 -24.02 -11.51
CA GLY A 99 -3.15 -25.05 -11.68
C GLY A 99 -2.83 -26.15 -12.72
N ARG A 100 -1.62 -26.17 -13.30
CA ARG A 100 -1.22 -27.13 -14.35
C ARG A 100 0.15 -27.77 -14.11
N ALA A 101 1.08 -27.08 -13.45
CA ALA A 101 2.43 -27.55 -13.15
C ALA A 101 2.59 -27.86 -11.66
N LEU A 102 2.85 -29.13 -11.33
CA LEU A 102 3.15 -29.56 -9.95
C LEU A 102 4.59 -29.22 -9.55
N ARG A 103 4.79 -28.81 -8.29
CA ARG A 103 6.12 -28.51 -7.72
C ARG A 103 6.99 -29.74 -7.47
N THR A 104 6.39 -30.93 -7.42
CA THR A 104 7.12 -32.21 -7.37
C THR A 104 8.00 -32.45 -8.61
N ASP A 105 7.63 -31.88 -9.76
CA ASP A 105 8.37 -32.02 -11.02
C ASP A 105 9.39 -30.88 -11.25
N ALA A 106 9.68 -30.06 -10.24
CA ALA A 106 10.53 -28.87 -10.37
C ALA A 106 11.95 -29.17 -10.87
N THR A 107 12.56 -30.30 -10.50
CA THR A 107 13.86 -30.70 -11.05
C THR A 107 13.77 -31.04 -12.53
N ARG A 108 12.68 -31.69 -13.00
CA ARG A 108 12.48 -31.98 -14.43
C ARG A 108 12.29 -30.70 -15.23
N TYR A 109 11.46 -29.78 -14.76
CA TYR A 109 11.34 -28.47 -15.41
C TYR A 109 12.67 -27.69 -15.38
N ARG A 110 13.50 -27.82 -14.33
CA ARG A 110 14.85 -27.22 -14.30
C ARG A 110 15.78 -27.81 -15.35
N VAL A 111 15.80 -29.14 -15.52
CA VAL A 111 16.58 -29.83 -16.57
C VAL A 111 16.14 -29.38 -17.96
N PHE A 112 14.85 -29.46 -18.28
CA PHE A 112 14.37 -29.10 -19.62
C PHE A 112 14.48 -27.60 -19.92
N ALA A 113 14.31 -26.71 -18.93
CA ALA A 113 14.55 -25.28 -19.11
C ALA A 113 16.02 -24.97 -19.38
N TYR A 114 16.96 -25.64 -18.69
CA TYR A 114 18.38 -25.52 -18.98
C TYR A 114 18.71 -26.03 -20.41
N LEU A 115 18.20 -27.20 -20.78
CA LEU A 115 18.41 -27.76 -22.12
C LEU A 115 17.82 -26.84 -23.21
N ALA A 116 16.61 -26.33 -23.03
CA ALA A 116 15.94 -25.44 -23.98
C ALA A 116 16.63 -24.06 -24.10
N ALA A 117 17.12 -23.49 -22.99
CA ALA A 117 17.73 -22.15 -23.00
C ALA A 117 19.22 -22.14 -23.37
N PHE A 118 19.96 -23.24 -23.13
CA PHE A 118 21.43 -23.24 -23.25
C PHE A 118 22.03 -24.37 -24.10
N ARG A 119 21.32 -25.49 -24.34
CA ARG A 119 21.85 -26.62 -25.13
C ARG A 119 21.03 -26.93 -26.38
N ALA A 120 19.99 -26.16 -26.68
CA ALA A 120 19.08 -26.39 -27.80
C ALA A 120 19.82 -26.36 -29.15
N GLU A 121 20.73 -25.39 -29.35
CA GLU A 121 21.52 -25.27 -30.58
C GLU A 121 22.49 -26.45 -30.77
N GLU A 122 23.22 -26.84 -29.72
CA GLU A 122 24.15 -27.98 -29.75
C GLU A 122 23.45 -29.34 -29.93
N LEU A 123 22.30 -29.54 -29.27
CA LEU A 123 21.54 -30.80 -29.31
C LEU A 123 20.66 -30.91 -30.56
N GLY A 124 20.33 -29.77 -31.18
CA GLY A 124 19.44 -29.64 -32.32
C GLY A 124 17.98 -30.00 -32.00
N VAL A 125 17.06 -29.58 -32.89
CA VAL A 125 15.61 -29.85 -32.74
C VAL A 125 15.34 -31.36 -32.68
N GLY A 126 16.06 -32.16 -33.46
CA GLY A 126 15.92 -33.63 -33.47
C GLY A 126 16.35 -34.30 -32.17
N GLY A 127 17.46 -33.86 -31.56
CA GLY A 127 17.92 -34.39 -30.27
C GLY A 127 17.02 -33.96 -29.12
N PHE A 128 16.68 -32.66 -29.04
CA PHE A 128 15.79 -32.13 -28.01
C PHE A 128 14.41 -32.80 -28.07
N ARG A 129 13.84 -32.96 -29.27
CA ARG A 129 12.59 -33.68 -29.49
C ARG A 129 12.62 -35.10 -28.93
N ARG A 130 13.71 -35.85 -29.13
CA ARG A 130 13.84 -37.24 -28.61
C ARG A 130 13.85 -37.29 -27.08
N LEU A 131 14.47 -36.32 -26.40
CA LEU A 131 14.45 -36.24 -24.93
C LEU A 131 13.05 -35.89 -24.39
N VAL A 132 12.35 -34.97 -25.07
CA VAL A 132 10.99 -34.54 -24.70
C VAL A 132 9.95 -35.64 -24.95
N GLU A 133 9.97 -36.29 -26.11
CA GLU A 133 9.02 -37.37 -26.46
C GLU A 133 9.17 -38.64 -25.62
N ALA A 134 10.31 -38.81 -24.93
CA ALA A 134 10.61 -39.93 -24.04
C ALA A 134 10.20 -39.69 -22.57
N GLN A 135 9.73 -38.49 -22.23
CA GLN A 135 9.20 -38.13 -20.91
C GLN A 135 7.67 -38.00 -20.95
N ASP A 136 7.04 -37.83 -19.79
CA ASP A 136 5.58 -37.82 -19.69
C ASP A 136 4.94 -36.68 -20.54
N PRO A 137 4.00 -37.00 -21.46
CA PRO A 137 3.41 -36.02 -22.36
C PRO A 137 2.62 -34.90 -21.67
N GLN A 138 1.94 -35.18 -20.54
CA GLN A 138 1.16 -34.17 -19.82
C GLN A 138 2.13 -33.11 -19.24
N LYS A 139 3.21 -33.57 -18.61
CA LYS A 139 4.24 -32.70 -18.01
C LYS A 139 4.97 -31.88 -19.08
N MET A 140 5.37 -32.51 -20.17
CA MET A 140 6.07 -31.81 -21.27
C MET A 140 5.16 -30.87 -22.05
N ALA A 141 3.87 -31.18 -22.19
CA ALA A 141 2.91 -30.26 -22.78
C ALA A 141 2.78 -28.96 -21.97
N VAL A 142 2.70 -29.01 -20.63
CA VAL A 142 2.58 -27.78 -19.82
C VAL A 142 3.81 -26.88 -19.97
N LEU A 143 5.02 -27.45 -20.03
CA LEU A 143 6.26 -26.68 -20.26
C LEU A 143 6.28 -25.99 -21.63
N LEU A 144 5.84 -26.68 -22.69
CA LEU A 144 5.91 -26.17 -24.06
C LEU A 144 4.68 -25.36 -24.52
N PHE A 145 3.52 -25.53 -23.86
CA PHE A 145 2.26 -24.89 -24.24
C PHE A 145 2.11 -23.46 -23.68
N VAL A 146 2.66 -23.19 -22.49
CA VAL A 146 2.44 -21.92 -21.78
C VAL A 146 3.70 -21.08 -21.68
N ASP A 147 4.89 -21.65 -21.86
CA ASP A 147 6.13 -20.90 -21.65
C ASP A 147 6.53 -20.02 -22.84
N ALA A 148 6.01 -18.80 -22.81
CA ALA A 148 6.36 -17.73 -23.73
C ALA A 148 7.84 -17.27 -23.65
N THR A 149 8.70 -17.88 -22.83
CA THR A 149 10.16 -17.63 -22.79
C THR A 149 10.88 -18.61 -23.70
N ILE A 150 10.53 -19.90 -23.62
CA ILE A 150 11.02 -20.94 -24.55
C ILE A 150 10.53 -20.63 -25.97
N CYS A 151 9.26 -20.26 -26.13
CA CYS A 151 8.67 -19.93 -27.43
C CYS A 151 9.11 -18.55 -27.99
N ARG A 152 9.85 -17.72 -27.23
CA ARG A 152 10.41 -16.44 -27.72
C ARG A 152 11.83 -16.53 -28.26
N LEU A 153 12.44 -17.72 -28.26
CA LEU A 153 13.57 -18.01 -29.14
C LEU A 153 13.03 -18.08 -30.58
N GLU A 154 13.12 -16.97 -31.32
CA GLU A 154 12.48 -16.78 -32.64
C GLU A 154 12.85 -17.89 -33.65
N VAL A 155 14.07 -18.42 -33.55
CA VAL A 155 14.61 -19.52 -34.36
C VAL A 155 13.92 -20.88 -34.10
N TRP A 156 13.26 -21.04 -32.94
CA TRP A 156 12.72 -22.31 -32.44
C TRP A 156 11.20 -22.39 -32.42
N GLY A 157 10.47 -21.27 -32.23
CA GLY A 157 9.00 -21.29 -32.13
C GLY A 157 8.31 -22.03 -33.28
N ALA A 158 8.66 -21.71 -34.53
CA ALA A 158 8.13 -22.38 -35.72
C ALA A 158 8.52 -23.87 -35.83
N LYS A 159 9.69 -24.26 -35.32
CA LYS A 159 10.20 -25.64 -35.37
C LYS A 159 9.62 -26.53 -34.25
N CYS A 160 9.19 -25.93 -33.15
CA CYS A 160 8.58 -26.62 -32.01
C CYS A 160 7.05 -26.79 -32.12
N ALA A 161 6.36 -25.97 -32.93
CA ALA A 161 4.92 -26.10 -33.19
C ALA A 161 4.44 -27.54 -33.52
N PRO A 162 5.07 -28.30 -34.44
CA PRO A 162 4.66 -29.69 -34.72
C PRO A 162 4.94 -30.66 -33.56
N LEU A 163 5.96 -30.40 -32.73
CA LEU A 163 6.21 -31.19 -31.52
C LEU A 163 5.13 -30.92 -30.46
N LEU A 164 4.74 -29.66 -30.27
CA LEU A 164 3.67 -29.28 -29.34
C LEU A 164 2.34 -29.93 -29.76
N ALA A 165 2.00 -29.91 -31.06
CA ALA A 165 0.81 -30.58 -31.59
C ALA A 165 0.85 -32.11 -31.41
N ALA A 166 2.01 -32.74 -31.63
CA ALA A 166 2.18 -34.18 -31.40
C ALA A 166 2.08 -34.57 -29.90
N LEU A 167 2.50 -33.70 -28.99
CA LEU A 167 2.37 -33.91 -27.55
C LEU A 167 0.94 -33.67 -27.04
N SER A 168 0.26 -32.62 -27.50
CA SER A 168 -1.14 -32.39 -27.13
C SER A 168 -2.05 -33.51 -27.63
N ALA A 169 -1.84 -34.01 -28.85
CA ALA A 169 -2.54 -35.19 -29.36
C ALA A 169 -2.32 -36.44 -28.48
N LYS A 170 -1.09 -36.69 -28.01
CA LYS A 170 -0.79 -37.76 -27.04
C LYS A 170 -1.48 -37.55 -25.69
N VAL A 171 -1.64 -36.31 -25.24
CA VAL A 171 -2.32 -35.97 -23.98
C VAL A 171 -3.84 -36.21 -24.09
N TYR A 172 -4.48 -35.74 -25.15
CA TYR A 172 -5.92 -35.96 -25.35
C TYR A 172 -6.25 -37.44 -25.55
N ALA A 173 -5.51 -38.17 -26.41
CA ALA A 173 -5.69 -39.61 -26.60
C ALA A 173 -5.45 -40.42 -25.31
N ARG A 174 -4.61 -39.93 -24.39
CA ARG A 174 -4.43 -40.52 -23.07
C ARG A 174 -5.60 -40.21 -22.13
N ALA A 175 -6.15 -39.00 -22.16
CA ALA A 175 -7.33 -38.64 -21.37
C ALA A 175 -8.58 -39.43 -21.84
N GLU A 176 -8.73 -39.64 -23.15
CA GLU A 176 -9.77 -40.51 -23.74
C GLU A 176 -9.60 -41.97 -23.29
N ALA A 177 -8.37 -42.49 -23.28
CA ALA A 177 -8.08 -43.85 -22.81
C ALA A 177 -8.24 -44.00 -21.28
N GLU A 178 -7.87 -42.99 -20.49
CA GLU A 178 -8.08 -42.96 -19.05
C GLU A 178 -9.59 -42.87 -18.71
N ALA A 179 -10.38 -42.10 -19.47
CA ALA A 179 -11.83 -42.06 -19.35
C ALA A 179 -12.48 -43.41 -19.67
N ALA A 180 -12.17 -44.00 -20.83
CA ALA A 180 -12.69 -45.32 -21.22
C ALA A 180 -12.26 -46.43 -20.24
N ALA A 181 -11.07 -46.33 -19.65
CA ALA A 181 -10.64 -47.24 -18.58
C ALA A 181 -11.42 -47.04 -17.27
N THR A 182 -11.79 -45.81 -16.91
CA THR A 182 -12.68 -45.58 -15.75
C THR A 182 -14.12 -46.01 -15.99
N GLU A 183 -14.63 -45.91 -17.22
CA GLU A 183 -15.95 -46.43 -17.60
C GLU A 183 -15.95 -47.97 -17.53
N ALA A 184 -14.96 -48.64 -18.15
CA ALA A 184 -14.80 -50.09 -18.06
C ALA A 184 -14.54 -50.59 -16.62
N ALA A 185 -13.87 -49.81 -15.76
CA ALA A 185 -13.68 -50.13 -14.36
C ALA A 185 -14.98 -49.99 -13.54
N ALA A 186 -15.81 -48.98 -13.84
CA ALA A 186 -17.13 -48.83 -13.21
C ALA A 186 -18.11 -49.93 -13.67
N GLU A 187 -18.03 -50.37 -14.93
CA GLU A 187 -18.75 -51.54 -15.43
C GLU A 187 -18.27 -52.84 -14.75
N ALA A 188 -16.97 -52.96 -14.48
CA ALA A 188 -16.40 -54.12 -13.76
C ALA A 188 -16.79 -54.14 -12.27
N GLU A 189 -16.80 -53.01 -11.56
CA GLU A 189 -17.35 -52.95 -10.19
C GLU A 189 -18.86 -53.26 -10.18
N ALA A 190 -19.63 -52.72 -11.13
CA ALA A 190 -21.06 -53.00 -11.26
C ALA A 190 -21.39 -54.46 -11.62
N ALA A 191 -20.42 -55.22 -12.14
CA ALA A 191 -20.55 -56.65 -12.42
C ALA A 191 -19.96 -57.56 -11.31
N GLY A 192 -19.25 -57.00 -10.32
CA GLY A 192 -18.51 -57.78 -9.31
C GLY A 192 -19.25 -58.02 -7.99
N ASP A 193 -20.25 -57.21 -7.65
CA ASP A 193 -20.85 -57.16 -6.31
C ASP A 193 -22.07 -58.12 -6.18
N ALA A 194 -21.79 -59.42 -6.12
CA ALA A 194 -22.82 -60.47 -6.18
C ALA A 194 -22.53 -61.75 -5.34
N ASP A 195 -22.17 -61.62 -4.06
CA ASP A 195 -22.38 -62.70 -3.06
C ASP A 195 -22.57 -62.14 -1.63
N PRO A 196 -23.57 -62.57 -0.82
CA PRO A 196 -23.95 -61.89 0.42
C PRO A 196 -23.28 -62.47 1.70
N GLY A 197 -22.11 -61.93 2.08
CA GLY A 197 -21.22 -62.49 3.11
C GLY A 197 -21.02 -61.72 4.43
N ASN A 198 -22.09 -61.44 5.19
CA ASN A 198 -22.10 -61.16 6.65
C ASN A 198 -21.00 -60.25 7.31
N GLY A 199 -21.38 -59.00 7.60
CA GLY A 199 -21.18 -58.39 8.94
C GLY A 199 -19.94 -57.52 9.21
N GLY A 200 -20.13 -56.29 9.73
CA GLY A 200 -18.99 -55.53 10.29
C GLY A 200 -19.05 -53.99 10.40
N SER A 201 -20.04 -53.41 11.07
CA SER A 201 -19.91 -52.14 11.83
C SER A 201 -19.30 -50.87 11.17
N GLY A 202 -20.17 -50.01 10.62
CA GLY A 202 -20.18 -48.57 10.93
C GLY A 202 -19.34 -47.60 10.06
N GLY A 203 -19.91 -46.44 9.70
CA GLY A 203 -19.13 -45.38 9.02
C GLY A 203 -19.84 -44.27 8.21
N ASP A 204 -21.16 -44.03 8.41
CA ASP A 204 -21.94 -42.87 7.88
C ASP A 204 -21.52 -42.27 6.51
N SER A 205 -21.88 -42.94 5.41
CA SER A 205 -21.82 -42.37 4.05
C SER A 205 -23.18 -41.74 3.68
N ARG A 206 -23.31 -40.42 3.91
CA ARG A 206 -24.54 -39.64 3.66
C ARG A 206 -24.88 -39.50 2.17
N ALA A 207 -25.41 -40.56 1.57
CA ALA A 207 -25.70 -40.67 0.14
C ALA A 207 -26.58 -39.54 -0.39
N ARG A 208 -26.08 -38.81 -1.41
CA ARG A 208 -26.87 -37.83 -2.17
C ARG A 208 -27.92 -38.57 -2.99
N ARG A 209 -29.20 -38.48 -2.57
CA ARG A 209 -30.34 -38.94 -3.36
C ARG A 209 -30.33 -38.22 -4.72
N ARG A 210 -30.24 -38.97 -5.83
CA ARG A 210 -30.52 -38.42 -7.17
C ARG A 210 -32.02 -38.14 -7.26
N ALA A 211 -32.40 -37.00 -7.84
CA ALA A 211 -33.80 -36.71 -8.14
C ALA A 211 -34.28 -37.59 -9.31
N ALA A 212 -35.54 -38.00 -9.30
CA ALA A 212 -36.15 -38.72 -10.41
C ALA A 212 -36.28 -37.81 -11.65
N ALA A 213 -36.24 -38.40 -12.84
CA ALA A 213 -36.39 -37.66 -14.09
C ALA A 213 -37.86 -37.25 -14.31
N THR A 214 -38.11 -35.95 -14.44
CA THR A 214 -39.44 -35.42 -14.73
C THR A 214 -39.82 -35.70 -16.20
N VAL A 215 -41.00 -36.29 -16.41
CA VAL A 215 -41.58 -36.49 -17.75
C VAL A 215 -42.24 -35.19 -18.23
N CYS A 216 -42.06 -34.85 -19.50
CA CYS A 216 -42.60 -33.61 -20.07
C CYS A 216 -44.04 -33.80 -20.61
N GLU A 217 -45.00 -33.09 -20.03
CA GLU A 217 -46.32 -32.88 -20.66
C GLU A 217 -46.29 -31.64 -21.59
N PRO A 218 -47.00 -31.66 -22.74
CA PRO A 218 -47.06 -30.53 -23.65
C PRO A 218 -47.98 -29.41 -23.10
N PHE A 219 -47.42 -28.21 -22.93
CA PHE A 219 -48.17 -27.04 -22.44
C PHE A 219 -48.86 -26.26 -23.57
N ASN A 220 -50.05 -25.75 -23.30
CA ASN A 220 -50.82 -24.94 -24.27
C ASN A 220 -50.17 -23.57 -24.51
N ILE A 221 -49.92 -23.22 -25.77
CA ILE A 221 -49.22 -21.99 -26.15
C ILE A 221 -50.18 -20.80 -26.14
N SER A 222 -50.28 -20.09 -25.01
CA SER A 222 -50.79 -18.73 -24.98
C SER A 222 -49.69 -17.75 -25.36
N GLN A 223 -49.90 -16.90 -26.39
CA GLN A 223 -48.89 -15.91 -26.79
C GLN A 223 -48.70 -14.86 -25.67
N PRO A 224 -47.46 -14.63 -25.18
CA PRO A 224 -47.20 -13.59 -24.21
C PRO A 224 -47.34 -12.22 -24.86
N ARG A 225 -48.03 -11.28 -24.19
CA ARG A 225 -48.10 -9.88 -24.63
C ARG A 225 -46.67 -9.30 -24.72
N PRO A 226 -46.32 -8.55 -25.78
CA PRO A 226 -44.97 -8.01 -25.93
C PRO A 226 -44.63 -7.09 -24.76
N LYS A 227 -43.44 -7.29 -24.17
CA LYS A 227 -42.92 -6.35 -23.16
C LYS A 227 -42.68 -4.99 -23.84
N PRO A 228 -43.09 -3.87 -23.22
CA PRO A 228 -42.63 -2.56 -23.68
C PRO A 228 -41.11 -2.50 -23.55
N LEU A 229 -40.45 -1.83 -24.49
CA LEU A 229 -39.01 -1.57 -24.40
C LEU A 229 -38.71 -0.78 -23.12
N PRO A 230 -37.62 -1.10 -22.39
CA PRO A 230 -37.19 -0.29 -21.28
C PRO A 230 -36.86 1.11 -21.79
N GLN A 231 -37.54 2.13 -21.24
CA GLN A 231 -37.15 3.52 -21.49
C GLN A 231 -35.74 3.73 -20.95
N PRO A 232 -34.84 4.44 -21.67
CA PRO A 232 -33.53 4.76 -21.13
C PRO A 232 -33.71 5.60 -19.85
N GLU A 233 -33.09 5.17 -18.75
CA GLU A 233 -33.17 5.90 -17.49
C GLU A 233 -32.68 7.34 -17.69
N ALA A 234 -33.49 8.31 -17.26
CA ALA A 234 -33.08 9.70 -17.27
C ALA A 234 -31.83 9.85 -16.37
N PRO A 235 -30.75 10.49 -16.86
CA PRO A 235 -29.52 10.62 -16.08
C PRO A 235 -29.83 11.32 -14.75
N PRO A 236 -29.25 10.85 -13.63
CA PRO A 236 -29.68 11.26 -12.31
C PRO A 236 -29.60 12.78 -12.14
N PRO A 237 -30.61 13.42 -11.53
CA PRO A 237 -30.66 14.87 -11.40
C PRO A 237 -29.41 15.35 -10.65
N ARG A 238 -28.69 16.30 -11.26
CA ARG A 238 -27.44 16.85 -10.69
C ARG A 238 -27.68 17.22 -9.22
N PRO A 239 -26.91 16.68 -8.26
CA PRO A 239 -27.18 16.90 -6.84
C PRO A 239 -27.10 18.39 -6.55
N ARG A 240 -28.24 19.00 -6.21
CA ARG A 240 -28.26 20.37 -5.71
C ARG A 240 -27.46 20.38 -4.40
N PRO A 241 -26.45 21.27 -4.24
CA PRO A 241 -25.73 21.35 -2.97
C PRO A 241 -26.73 21.68 -1.87
N VAL A 242 -26.99 20.72 -0.98
CA VAL A 242 -27.61 21.01 0.31
C VAL A 242 -26.64 21.97 1.01
N PRO A 243 -27.04 23.20 1.34
CA PRO A 243 -26.15 24.13 2.00
C PRO A 243 -25.66 23.47 3.30
N PRO A 244 -24.35 23.48 3.59
CA PRO A 244 -23.83 22.80 4.77
C PRO A 244 -24.57 23.33 6.01
N PRO A 245 -25.06 22.45 6.89
CA PRO A 245 -25.82 22.88 8.05
C PRO A 245 -25.00 23.91 8.83
N ARG A 246 -25.65 25.01 9.26
CA ARG A 246 -25.02 25.98 10.18
C ARG A 246 -24.35 25.19 11.30
N ARG A 247 -23.05 25.46 11.54
CA ARG A 247 -22.20 24.71 12.46
C ARG A 247 -22.98 24.39 13.74
N ARG A 248 -23.24 23.11 13.97
CA ARG A 248 -23.86 22.64 15.20
C ARG A 248 -22.74 22.45 16.21
N ASP A 249 -22.60 23.41 17.11
CA ASP A 249 -21.54 23.36 18.11
C ASP A 249 -21.81 22.23 19.12
N GLY A 250 -20.91 21.24 19.12
CA GLY A 250 -20.97 20.05 19.97
C GLY A 250 -20.88 18.73 19.18
N PRO A 251 -20.26 17.68 19.73
CA PRO A 251 -20.02 16.42 19.03
C PRO A 251 -21.34 15.74 18.63
N THR A 252 -21.32 15.11 17.45
CA THR A 252 -22.44 14.40 16.83
C THR A 252 -22.87 13.16 17.64
N ARG A 253 -24.03 12.59 17.30
CA ARG A 253 -24.50 11.33 17.91
C ARG A 253 -23.51 10.18 17.68
N GLU A 254 -22.87 10.15 16.51
CA GLU A 254 -21.89 9.14 16.13
C GLU A 254 -20.54 9.33 16.84
N GLU A 255 -20.05 10.57 16.96
CA GLU A 255 -18.84 10.86 17.76
C GLU A 255 -19.06 10.54 19.25
N ARG A 256 -20.23 10.87 19.80
CA ARG A 256 -20.59 10.49 21.19
C ARG A 256 -20.71 8.97 21.34
N ALA A 257 -21.23 8.25 20.36
CA ALA A 257 -21.28 6.79 20.38
C ALA A 257 -19.88 6.16 20.27
N LEU A 258 -19.00 6.72 19.42
CA LEU A 258 -17.59 6.32 19.31
C LEU A 258 -16.82 6.63 20.60
N GLU A 259 -17.06 7.76 21.24
CA GLU A 259 -16.42 8.13 22.51
C GLU A 259 -16.94 7.27 23.68
N ALA A 260 -18.24 6.99 23.72
CA ALA A 260 -18.82 6.04 24.66
C ALA A 260 -18.27 4.62 24.45
N ALA A 261 -18.15 4.14 23.21
CA ALA A 261 -17.54 2.85 22.89
C ALA A 261 -16.04 2.82 23.25
N ARG A 262 -15.30 3.91 23.03
CA ARG A 262 -13.91 4.06 23.49
C ARG A 262 -13.83 4.11 25.02
N ALA A 263 -14.79 4.73 25.71
CA ALA A 263 -14.87 4.74 27.17
C ALA A 263 -15.18 3.35 27.73
N ALA A 264 -16.16 2.63 27.16
CA ALA A 264 -16.49 1.26 27.51
C ALA A 264 -15.32 0.30 27.24
N ASN A 265 -14.64 0.41 26.10
CA ASN A 265 -13.43 -0.38 25.83
C ASN A 265 -12.28 -0.07 26.79
N ARG A 266 -12.12 1.20 27.21
CA ARG A 266 -11.15 1.58 28.26
C ARG A 266 -11.57 1.07 29.64
N ALA A 267 -12.87 1.03 29.96
CA ALA A 267 -13.38 0.47 31.21
C ALA A 267 -13.19 -1.05 31.26
N ALA A 268 -13.65 -1.78 30.23
CA ALA A 268 -13.46 -3.22 30.12
C ALA A 268 -11.98 -3.63 30.05
N ALA A 269 -11.10 -2.81 29.45
CA ALA A 269 -9.65 -3.02 29.53
C ALA A 269 -9.13 -2.78 30.96
N ARG A 270 -9.59 -1.72 31.64
CA ARG A 270 -9.23 -1.47 33.05
C ARG A 270 -9.72 -2.58 33.98
N GLU A 271 -10.91 -3.13 33.80
CA GLU A 271 -11.42 -4.27 34.58
C GLU A 271 -10.60 -5.54 34.34
N LYS A 272 -10.34 -5.88 33.07
CA LYS A 272 -9.47 -7.00 32.68
C LYS A 272 -8.03 -6.86 33.21
N HIS A 273 -7.55 -5.63 33.41
CA HIS A 273 -6.23 -5.33 33.97
C HIS A 273 -6.24 -4.98 35.46
N ALA A 274 -7.39 -4.83 36.12
CA ALA A 274 -7.53 -4.61 37.56
C ALA A 274 -7.52 -5.95 38.32
N ALA A 275 -8.09 -6.99 37.73
CA ALA A 275 -7.92 -8.38 38.19
C ALA A 275 -6.50 -8.92 37.92
N ALA A 276 -5.76 -8.30 36.98
CA ALA A 276 -4.38 -8.67 36.67
C ALA A 276 -3.40 -7.99 37.64
N ALA A 277 -3.09 -8.66 38.75
CA ALA A 277 -2.01 -8.24 39.63
C ALA A 277 -0.70 -8.07 38.82
N PRO A 278 0.07 -6.97 39.00
CA PRO A 278 1.30 -6.76 38.24
C PRO A 278 2.29 -7.89 38.55
N PHE A 279 2.82 -8.51 37.50
CA PHE A 279 3.69 -9.68 37.58
C PHE A 279 4.97 -9.37 38.36
N ARG A 280 5.00 -9.75 39.64
CA ARG A 280 6.15 -9.60 40.54
C ARG A 280 7.21 -10.65 40.20
N LEU A 281 8.11 -10.31 39.29
CA LEU A 281 9.33 -11.08 39.05
C LEU A 281 10.21 -11.09 40.30
N ALA A 282 10.72 -12.26 40.69
CA ALA A 282 11.69 -12.42 41.79
C ALA A 282 13.02 -11.68 41.58
N THR A 283 13.19 -10.97 40.45
CA THR A 283 14.32 -10.05 40.21
C THR A 283 14.17 -8.71 40.92
N THR A 284 12.96 -8.28 41.35
CA THR A 284 12.76 -6.96 41.98
C THR A 284 13.21 -6.90 43.44
N GLU A 285 13.38 -8.04 44.12
CA GLU A 285 13.88 -8.13 45.50
C GLU A 285 15.38 -8.44 45.58
N ARG A 286 16.03 -8.70 44.44
CA ARG A 286 17.46 -9.04 44.40
C ARG A 286 18.28 -7.74 44.50
N PRO A 287 19.13 -7.56 45.53
CA PRO A 287 19.98 -6.37 45.63
C PRO A 287 20.88 -6.25 44.40
N MET A 288 21.27 -5.02 44.02
CA MET A 288 21.84 -4.66 42.71
C MET A 288 23.27 -5.20 42.43
N ARG A 289 23.43 -6.52 42.48
CA ARG A 289 24.56 -7.28 41.93
C ARG A 289 24.30 -7.65 40.46
N SER A 290 23.50 -6.85 39.74
CA SER A 290 23.17 -7.10 38.33
C SER A 290 24.36 -6.91 37.40
N ALA A 291 25.36 -6.12 37.81
CA ALA A 291 26.68 -6.09 37.19
C ALA A 291 27.45 -7.38 37.51
N ASP A 292 27.66 -7.71 38.80
CA ASP A 292 28.39 -8.92 39.23
C ASP A 292 27.82 -10.20 38.60
N LEU A 293 26.50 -10.33 38.53
CA LEU A 293 25.81 -11.49 37.97
C LEU A 293 25.87 -11.55 36.44
N ARG A 294 25.97 -10.41 35.75
CA ARG A 294 26.27 -10.38 34.31
C ARG A 294 27.71 -10.75 34.05
N ALA A 295 28.66 -10.14 34.78
CA ALA A 295 30.07 -10.49 34.70
C ALA A 295 30.32 -11.98 35.05
N ALA A 296 29.61 -12.53 36.04
CA ALA A 296 29.67 -13.95 36.37
C ALA A 296 29.06 -14.83 35.27
N ALA A 297 27.88 -14.48 34.72
CA ALA A 297 27.26 -15.24 33.63
C ALA A 297 28.05 -15.13 32.31
N GLU A 298 28.68 -13.99 32.04
CA GLU A 298 29.59 -13.78 30.91
C GLU A 298 30.91 -14.54 31.13
N ALA A 299 31.41 -14.64 32.37
CA ALA A 299 32.56 -15.48 32.71
C ALA A 299 32.24 -16.98 32.65
N GLU A 300 31.05 -17.43 33.07
CA GLU A 300 30.57 -18.80 32.89
C GLU A 300 30.38 -19.13 31.42
N LEU A 301 29.79 -18.23 30.63
CA LEU A 301 29.64 -18.39 29.19
C LEU A 301 31.00 -18.39 28.48
N ALA A 302 31.92 -17.52 28.86
CA ALA A 302 33.30 -17.51 28.36
C ALA A 302 34.05 -18.78 28.75
N ALA A 303 33.86 -19.31 29.97
CA ALA A 303 34.43 -20.58 30.40
C ALA A 303 33.85 -21.76 29.60
N ALA A 304 32.53 -21.81 29.41
CA ALA A 304 31.85 -22.83 28.61
C ALA A 304 32.29 -22.82 27.14
N LEU A 305 32.49 -21.63 26.55
CA LEU A 305 33.01 -21.45 25.19
C LEU A 305 34.52 -21.71 25.10
N ALA A 306 35.29 -21.44 26.17
CA ALA A 306 36.71 -21.79 26.28
C ALA A 306 36.92 -23.31 26.45
N THR A 307 35.98 -24.02 27.08
CA THR A 307 35.90 -25.49 27.06
C THR A 307 35.46 -26.04 25.71
N ARG A 308 36.25 -25.74 24.67
CA ARG A 308 36.29 -26.57 23.45
C ARG A 308 36.44 -28.02 23.88
N ALA A 309 35.48 -28.86 23.48
CA ALA A 309 35.55 -30.29 23.71
C ALA A 309 36.86 -30.83 23.13
N ARG A 310 37.83 -31.14 24.01
CA ARG A 310 39.03 -31.89 23.63
C ARG A 310 38.54 -33.24 23.16
N ALA A 311 38.56 -33.45 21.85
CA ALA A 311 38.30 -34.77 21.26
C ALA A 311 39.18 -35.78 22.01
N ARG A 312 38.54 -36.78 22.63
CA ARG A 312 39.28 -37.85 23.32
C ARG A 312 40.27 -38.41 22.31
N PRO A 313 41.58 -38.46 22.61
CA PRO A 313 42.55 -38.98 21.67
C PRO A 313 42.11 -40.39 21.27
N ALA A 314 42.05 -40.66 19.97
CA ALA A 314 41.59 -41.96 19.48
C ALA A 314 42.41 -43.05 20.18
N PRO A 315 41.76 -44.14 20.66
CA PRO A 315 42.49 -45.21 21.34
C PRO A 315 43.61 -45.70 20.40
N PRO A 316 44.82 -45.94 20.93
CA PRO A 316 45.95 -46.34 20.10
C PRO A 316 45.54 -47.61 19.34
N PRO A 317 45.73 -47.66 18.00
CA PRO A 317 45.32 -48.82 17.23
C PRO A 317 46.06 -50.06 17.75
N PRO A 318 45.39 -51.22 17.84
CA PRO A 318 46.02 -52.44 18.33
C PRO A 318 47.25 -52.76 17.49
N ALA A 319 48.32 -53.20 18.15
CA ALA A 319 49.61 -53.51 17.54
C ALA A 319 49.55 -54.82 16.73
N ALA A 320 48.77 -54.82 15.65
CA ALA A 320 48.66 -55.94 14.74
C ALA A 320 49.99 -56.13 13.97
N GLU A 321 50.65 -57.27 14.18
CA GLU A 321 51.82 -57.67 13.40
C GLU A 321 51.40 -58.05 11.97
N VAL A 322 51.30 -57.04 11.10
CA VAL A 322 51.03 -57.23 9.67
C VAL A 322 52.24 -57.91 9.02
N ARG A 323 52.22 -59.24 8.99
CA ARG A 323 53.23 -60.08 8.31
C ARG A 323 53.21 -59.75 6.81
N LEU A 324 54.21 -59.00 6.36
CA LEU A 324 54.29 -58.55 4.96
C LEU A 324 54.58 -59.74 4.03
N ASN A 325 53.74 -59.92 3.02
CA ASN A 325 53.99 -60.89 1.95
C ASN A 325 55.34 -60.60 1.27
N ALA A 326 56.13 -61.63 0.98
CA ALA A 326 57.46 -61.51 0.39
C ALA A 326 57.50 -60.64 -0.88
N ALA A 327 56.48 -60.75 -1.74
CA ALA A 327 56.35 -59.92 -2.93
C ALA A 327 56.13 -58.42 -2.64
N ALA A 328 55.51 -58.06 -1.51
CA ALA A 328 55.38 -56.67 -1.08
C ALA A 328 56.72 -56.10 -0.62
N VAL A 329 57.46 -56.86 0.19
CA VAL A 329 58.83 -56.50 0.64
C VAL A 329 59.75 -56.25 -0.56
N LEU A 330 59.76 -57.14 -1.55
CA LEU A 330 60.61 -56.99 -2.74
C LEU A 330 60.18 -55.83 -3.64
N ARG A 331 58.88 -55.60 -3.85
CA ARG A 331 58.37 -54.45 -4.62
C ARG A 331 58.73 -53.11 -3.96
N GLU A 332 58.65 -53.04 -2.64
CA GLU A 332 58.96 -51.81 -1.88
C GLU A 332 60.47 -51.55 -1.81
N ASP A 333 61.30 -52.57 -1.57
CA ASP A 333 62.78 -52.43 -1.57
C ASP A 333 63.29 -52.06 -2.97
N ALA A 334 62.72 -52.62 -4.04
CA ALA A 334 63.02 -52.21 -5.41
C ALA A 334 62.61 -50.75 -5.71
N LEU A 335 61.44 -50.31 -5.23
CA LEU A 335 60.98 -48.93 -5.39
C LEU A 335 61.87 -47.93 -4.65
N TYR A 336 62.28 -48.23 -3.41
CA TYR A 336 63.21 -47.36 -2.68
C TYR A 336 64.62 -47.40 -3.25
N ARG A 337 65.14 -48.54 -3.72
CA ARG A 337 66.40 -48.60 -4.46
C ARG A 337 66.37 -47.75 -5.72
N LYS A 338 65.26 -47.80 -6.49
CA LYS A 338 65.09 -46.93 -7.66
C LYS A 338 65.13 -45.45 -7.27
N LYS A 339 64.37 -45.04 -6.24
CA LYS A 339 64.43 -43.67 -5.71
C LYS A 339 65.82 -43.27 -5.24
N GLN A 340 66.55 -44.15 -4.54
CA GLN A 340 67.92 -43.89 -4.12
C GLN A 340 68.87 -43.74 -5.31
N SER A 341 68.67 -44.47 -6.41
CA SER A 341 69.45 -44.27 -7.64
C SER A 341 69.04 -42.99 -8.41
N GLU A 342 67.78 -42.57 -8.33
CA GLU A 342 67.29 -41.30 -8.89
C GLU A 342 67.80 -40.11 -8.08
N GLU A 343 67.79 -40.20 -6.74
CA GLU A 343 68.35 -39.21 -5.82
C GLU A 343 69.88 -39.15 -5.94
N ALA A 344 70.59 -40.29 -6.02
CA ALA A 344 72.03 -40.32 -6.22
C ALA A 344 72.46 -39.80 -7.60
N SER A 345 71.76 -40.15 -8.68
CA SER A 345 72.06 -39.59 -10.01
C SER A 345 71.65 -38.12 -10.15
N ALA A 346 70.65 -37.65 -9.40
CA ALA A 346 70.37 -36.22 -9.28
C ALA A 346 71.47 -35.48 -8.51
N LEU A 347 71.97 -36.03 -7.40
CA LEU A 347 73.11 -35.47 -6.66
C LEU A 347 74.37 -35.45 -7.54
N GLN A 348 74.68 -36.54 -8.24
CA GLN A 348 75.79 -36.58 -9.21
C GLN A 348 75.64 -35.55 -10.33
N ARG A 349 74.42 -35.23 -10.78
CA ARG A 349 74.17 -34.13 -11.73
C ARG A 349 74.39 -32.76 -11.09
N PHE A 350 73.91 -32.52 -9.87
CA PHE A 350 74.24 -31.27 -9.15
C PHE A 350 75.74 -31.09 -8.92
N GLU A 351 76.47 -32.18 -8.65
CA GLU A 351 77.93 -32.20 -8.44
C GLU A 351 78.72 -32.01 -9.75
N SER A 352 78.27 -32.60 -10.87
CA SER A 352 78.97 -32.55 -12.17
C SER A 352 78.58 -31.38 -13.07
N GLU A 353 77.32 -30.93 -13.03
CA GLU A 353 76.86 -29.75 -13.77
C GLU A 353 77.17 -28.44 -13.01
N LEU A 354 77.46 -28.54 -11.70
CA LEU A 354 77.76 -27.46 -10.74
C LEU A 354 76.82 -26.23 -10.88
N ARG A 355 75.58 -26.50 -11.29
CA ARG A 355 74.65 -25.51 -11.84
C ARG A 355 74.04 -24.68 -10.72
N ASP A 356 74.46 -23.43 -10.56
CA ASP A 356 73.88 -22.58 -9.52
C ASP A 356 72.42 -22.23 -9.86
N CYS A 357 71.50 -22.98 -9.25
CA CYS A 357 70.07 -22.84 -9.47
C CYS A 357 69.52 -21.50 -8.96
N ARG A 358 70.31 -20.73 -8.19
CA ARG A 358 69.91 -19.45 -7.59
C ARG A 358 69.38 -18.46 -8.61
N ASP A 359 69.99 -18.35 -9.80
CA ASP A 359 69.58 -17.34 -10.79
C ASP A 359 68.20 -17.65 -11.39
N PHE A 360 67.95 -18.92 -11.74
CA PHE A 360 66.64 -19.36 -12.22
C PHE A 360 65.58 -19.23 -11.12
N ASP A 361 65.91 -19.60 -9.89
CA ASP A 361 64.97 -19.53 -8.77
C ASP A 361 64.75 -18.07 -8.31
N ALA A 362 65.73 -17.18 -8.46
CA ALA A 362 65.60 -15.74 -8.25
C ALA A 362 64.73 -15.09 -9.34
N TRP A 363 64.96 -15.41 -10.61
CA TRP A 363 64.09 -15.00 -11.72
C TRP A 363 62.66 -15.47 -11.51
N ARG A 364 62.46 -16.75 -11.16
CA ARG A 364 61.13 -17.31 -10.88
C ARG A 364 60.45 -16.62 -9.68
N ARG A 365 61.19 -16.28 -8.62
CA ARG A 365 60.69 -15.50 -7.48
C ARG A 365 60.39 -14.05 -7.86
N ALA A 366 61.12 -13.46 -8.83
CA ALA A 366 60.85 -12.12 -9.35
C ALA A 366 59.58 -12.10 -10.22
N MET A 367 59.40 -13.06 -11.12
CA MET A 367 58.16 -13.23 -11.90
C MET A 367 56.95 -13.40 -10.99
N LEU A 368 57.01 -14.33 -10.01
CA LEU A 368 55.92 -14.55 -9.04
C LEU A 368 55.63 -13.34 -8.15
N ARG A 369 56.58 -12.40 -7.98
CA ARG A 369 56.34 -11.10 -7.33
C ARG A 369 55.66 -10.12 -8.28
N ALA A 370 56.17 -9.98 -9.50
CA ALA A 370 55.58 -9.13 -10.54
C ALA A 370 54.12 -9.52 -10.85
N ASP A 371 53.82 -10.81 -10.95
CA ASP A 371 52.46 -11.34 -11.11
C ASP A 371 51.56 -10.93 -9.92
N ALA A 372 52.07 -11.07 -8.69
CA ALA A 372 51.34 -10.72 -7.47
C ALA A 372 51.17 -9.20 -7.28
N GLU A 373 52.07 -8.39 -7.83
CA GLU A 373 52.00 -6.93 -7.85
C GLU A 373 51.04 -6.43 -8.95
N ALA A 374 51.07 -7.02 -10.13
CA ALA A 374 50.11 -6.77 -11.21
C ALA A 374 48.68 -7.11 -10.78
N GLU A 375 48.47 -8.22 -10.06
CA GLU A 375 47.14 -8.59 -9.56
C GLU A 375 46.65 -7.68 -8.43
N ARG A 376 47.56 -7.16 -7.57
CA ARG A 376 47.20 -6.10 -6.61
C ARG A 376 46.78 -4.82 -7.33
N ALA A 377 47.54 -4.38 -8.33
CA ALA A 377 47.22 -3.20 -9.13
C ALA A 377 45.87 -3.32 -9.85
N ARG A 378 45.53 -4.51 -10.39
CA ARG A 378 44.20 -4.80 -10.95
C ARG A 378 43.09 -4.71 -9.91
N VAL A 379 43.29 -5.30 -8.73
CA VAL A 379 42.30 -5.22 -7.63
C VAL A 379 42.12 -3.79 -7.14
N GLU A 380 43.16 -2.96 -7.18
CA GLU A 380 43.09 -1.54 -6.82
C GLU A 380 42.42 -0.69 -7.91
N ALA A 381 42.70 -0.93 -9.19
CA ALA A 381 41.97 -0.33 -10.31
C ALA A 381 40.47 -0.65 -10.24
N LEU A 382 40.11 -1.93 -10.04
CA LEU A 382 38.71 -2.36 -9.87
C LEU A 382 38.02 -1.71 -8.67
N ARG A 383 38.76 -1.41 -7.58
CA ARG A 383 38.20 -0.65 -6.43
C ARG A 383 37.94 0.81 -6.79
N VAL A 384 38.83 1.44 -7.56
CA VAL A 384 38.62 2.82 -8.05
C VAL A 384 37.44 2.87 -9.01
N GLU A 385 37.35 1.95 -9.97
CA GLU A 385 36.22 1.82 -10.90
C GLU A 385 34.89 1.61 -10.16
N MET A 386 34.83 0.70 -9.18
CA MET A 386 33.65 0.52 -8.33
C MET A 386 33.31 1.79 -7.53
N GLY A 387 34.31 2.54 -7.08
CA GLY A 387 34.12 3.83 -6.41
C GLY A 387 33.50 4.88 -7.32
N VAL A 388 34.00 5.01 -8.56
CA VAL A 388 33.46 5.92 -9.59
C VAL A 388 32.04 5.50 -9.97
N ALA A 389 31.79 4.22 -10.21
CA ALA A 389 30.46 3.69 -10.52
C ALA A 389 29.46 3.92 -9.38
N HIS A 390 29.88 3.78 -8.11
CA HIS A 390 29.05 4.08 -6.95
C HIS A 390 28.74 5.59 -6.84
N GLY A 391 29.73 6.45 -7.09
CA GLY A 391 29.56 7.91 -7.14
C GLY A 391 28.57 8.34 -8.23
N ALA A 392 28.71 7.80 -9.45
CA ALA A 392 27.78 8.04 -10.55
C ALA A 392 26.36 7.56 -10.22
N ALA A 393 26.22 6.39 -9.59
CA ALA A 393 24.93 5.86 -9.15
C ALA A 393 24.28 6.71 -8.02
N ALA A 394 25.07 7.33 -7.14
CA ALA A 394 24.57 8.29 -6.16
C ALA A 394 24.06 9.57 -6.85
N ALA A 395 24.89 10.19 -7.70
CA ALA A 395 24.55 11.40 -8.44
C ALA A 395 23.28 11.23 -9.30
N ALA A 396 23.11 10.06 -9.95
CA ALA A 396 21.90 9.75 -10.72
C ALA A 396 20.63 9.67 -9.83
N ARG A 397 20.75 9.19 -8.59
CA ARG A 397 19.62 9.11 -7.64
C ARG A 397 19.24 10.49 -7.10
N ASP A 398 20.21 11.35 -6.83
CA ASP A 398 19.96 12.72 -6.42
C ASP A 398 19.42 13.59 -7.57
N GLY A 399 19.90 13.38 -8.81
CA GLY A 399 19.30 13.96 -10.02
C GLY A 399 17.83 13.56 -10.21
N LEU A 400 17.50 12.28 -10.03
CA LEU A 400 16.11 11.80 -10.05
C LEU A 400 15.26 12.42 -8.92
N ARG A 401 15.84 12.62 -7.73
CA ARG A 401 15.19 13.29 -6.60
C ARG A 401 14.90 14.76 -6.90
N ALA A 402 15.87 15.49 -7.47
CA ALA A 402 15.71 16.88 -7.90
C ALA A 402 14.63 17.00 -8.99
N ALA A 403 14.66 16.13 -10.01
CA ALA A 403 13.65 16.12 -11.07
C ALA A 403 12.22 15.87 -10.53
N ARG A 404 12.06 14.95 -9.56
CA ARG A 404 10.77 14.70 -8.89
C ARG A 404 10.29 15.91 -8.06
N LEU A 405 11.19 16.62 -7.39
CA LEU A 405 10.87 17.83 -6.65
C LEU A 405 10.45 18.97 -7.60
N ALA A 406 11.16 19.16 -8.71
CA ALA A 406 10.81 20.13 -9.74
C ALA A 406 9.44 19.82 -10.39
N ALA A 407 9.18 18.56 -10.74
CA ALA A 407 7.89 18.12 -11.27
C ALA A 407 6.74 18.37 -10.28
N GLY A 408 6.94 18.04 -8.99
CA GLY A 408 5.96 18.32 -7.94
C GLY A 408 5.74 19.82 -7.66
N ALA A 409 6.74 20.67 -7.89
CA ALA A 409 6.59 22.13 -7.84
C ALA A 409 5.80 22.66 -9.05
N ALA A 410 6.10 22.17 -10.26
CA ALA A 410 5.36 22.50 -11.48
C ALA A 410 3.88 22.06 -11.40
N GLU A 411 3.59 20.87 -10.84
CA GLU A 411 2.23 20.40 -10.65
C GLU A 411 1.45 21.28 -9.65
N LYS A 412 2.08 21.72 -8.56
CA LYS A 412 1.49 22.69 -7.62
C LYS A 412 1.19 24.03 -8.28
N ALA A 413 2.10 24.54 -9.12
CA ALA A 413 1.90 25.77 -9.88
C ALA A 413 0.74 25.64 -10.88
N ALA A 414 0.66 24.52 -11.62
CA ALA A 414 -0.43 24.23 -12.53
C ALA A 414 -1.78 24.12 -11.82
N ARG A 415 -1.84 23.44 -10.66
CA ARG A 415 -3.04 23.37 -9.80
C ARG A 415 -3.47 24.76 -9.31
N ALA A 416 -2.52 25.61 -8.91
CA ALA A 416 -2.81 26.99 -8.49
C ALA A 416 -3.35 27.86 -9.63
N ALA A 417 -2.75 27.77 -10.82
CA ALA A 417 -3.23 28.46 -12.03
C ALA A 417 -4.63 27.99 -12.44
N ALA A 418 -4.89 26.67 -12.38
CA ALA A 418 -6.22 26.10 -12.65
C ALA A 418 -7.27 26.59 -11.64
N ALA A 419 -6.93 26.69 -10.35
CA ALA A 419 -7.82 27.23 -9.32
C ALA A 419 -8.12 28.72 -9.54
N ALA A 420 -7.12 29.54 -9.89
CA ALA A 420 -7.31 30.95 -10.24
C ALA A 420 -8.19 31.12 -11.50
N GLY A 421 -7.98 30.28 -12.52
CA GLY A 421 -8.83 30.23 -13.72
C GLY A 421 -10.24 29.69 -13.47
N ALA A 422 -10.46 28.92 -12.40
CA ALA A 422 -11.81 28.53 -11.97
C ALA A 422 -12.50 29.65 -11.19
N ALA A 423 -11.76 30.41 -10.37
CA ALA A 423 -12.29 31.58 -9.66
C ALA A 423 -12.77 32.67 -10.63
N ARG A 424 -11.95 33.04 -11.63
CA ARG A 424 -12.35 34.02 -12.67
C ARG A 424 -13.61 33.61 -13.41
N ARG A 425 -13.70 32.36 -13.87
CA ARG A 425 -14.92 31.83 -14.53
C ARG A 425 -16.15 31.86 -13.62
N ALA A 426 -15.98 31.63 -12.31
CA ALA A 426 -17.08 31.76 -11.35
C ALA A 426 -17.51 33.23 -11.11
N GLU A 427 -16.61 34.19 -11.27
CA GLU A 427 -16.92 35.63 -11.22
C GLU A 427 -17.57 36.12 -12.52
N GLU A 428 -17.07 35.68 -13.68
CA GLU A 428 -17.68 35.87 -15.00
C GLU A 428 -19.10 35.30 -15.05
N GLU A 429 -19.32 34.07 -14.56
CA GLU A 429 -20.67 33.49 -14.43
C GLU A 429 -21.58 34.29 -13.49
N ARG A 430 -21.05 34.84 -12.38
CA ARG A 430 -21.85 35.69 -11.47
C ARG A 430 -22.22 37.01 -12.13
N ALA A 431 -21.31 37.63 -12.87
CA ALA A 431 -21.56 38.84 -13.63
C ALA A 431 -22.60 38.60 -14.74
N ALA A 432 -22.46 37.51 -15.51
CA ALA A 432 -23.42 37.11 -16.54
C ALA A 432 -24.81 36.80 -15.96
N ARG A 433 -24.90 36.08 -14.83
CA ARG A 433 -26.16 35.84 -14.13
C ARG A 433 -26.79 37.13 -13.57
N ALA A 434 -25.99 38.09 -13.12
CA ALA A 434 -26.48 39.40 -12.68
C ALA A 434 -26.97 40.28 -13.85
N ALA A 435 -26.30 40.22 -15.00
CA ALA A 435 -26.76 40.85 -16.24
C ALA A 435 -28.09 40.22 -16.71
N ALA A 436 -28.15 38.90 -16.84
CA ALA A 436 -29.37 38.17 -17.20
C ALA A 436 -30.52 38.41 -16.22
N ALA A 437 -30.25 38.57 -14.91
CA ALA A 437 -31.27 38.93 -13.92
C ALA A 437 -31.83 40.35 -14.14
N ARG A 438 -30.98 41.32 -14.52
CA ARG A 438 -31.41 42.67 -14.91
C ARG A 438 -32.20 42.65 -16.22
N GLU A 439 -31.76 41.87 -17.20
CA GLU A 439 -32.50 41.67 -18.45
C GLU A 439 -33.86 41.01 -18.21
N VAL A 440 -33.96 40.00 -17.35
CA VAL A 440 -35.25 39.39 -16.97
C VAL A 440 -36.15 40.36 -16.21
N GLN A 441 -35.61 41.27 -15.39
CA GLN A 441 -36.40 42.34 -14.77
C GLN A 441 -36.88 43.37 -15.81
N ALA A 442 -36.01 43.81 -16.72
CA ALA A 442 -36.39 44.71 -17.81
C ALA A 442 -37.38 44.06 -18.79
N ALA A 443 -37.21 42.78 -19.09
CA ALA A 443 -38.13 41.97 -19.90
C ALA A 443 -39.47 41.75 -19.19
N ARG A 444 -39.51 41.60 -17.86
CA ARG A 444 -40.77 41.58 -17.09
C ARG A 444 -41.47 42.94 -17.12
N ALA A 445 -40.74 44.05 -16.98
CA ALA A 445 -41.34 45.39 -17.10
C ALA A 445 -41.90 45.63 -18.52
N ARG A 446 -41.13 45.26 -19.56
CA ARG A 446 -41.57 45.28 -20.96
C ARG A 446 -42.76 44.34 -21.20
N ALA A 447 -42.77 43.15 -20.59
CA ALA A 447 -43.86 42.17 -20.75
C ALA A 447 -45.13 42.58 -20.00
N VAL A 448 -45.06 43.33 -18.90
CA VAL A 448 -46.24 43.94 -18.28
C VAL A 448 -46.80 45.06 -19.17
N GLY A 449 -45.94 45.92 -19.72
CA GLY A 449 -46.36 46.93 -20.71
C GLY A 449 -46.94 46.32 -21.99
N ALA A 450 -46.30 45.29 -22.53
CA ALA A 450 -46.75 44.57 -23.71
C ALA A 450 -48.00 43.72 -23.43
N ALA A 451 -48.18 43.15 -22.23
CA ALA A 451 -49.43 42.48 -21.86
C ALA A 451 -50.60 43.47 -21.74
N ALA A 452 -50.36 44.71 -21.31
CA ALA A 452 -51.37 45.77 -21.34
C ALA A 452 -51.69 46.21 -22.79
N ALA A 453 -50.67 46.43 -23.62
CA ALA A 453 -50.86 46.75 -25.04
C ALA A 453 -51.59 45.62 -25.78
N CYS A 454 -51.11 44.39 -25.66
CA CYS A 454 -51.74 43.22 -26.28
C CYS A 454 -53.08 42.84 -25.64
N ALA A 455 -53.45 43.33 -24.44
CA ALA A 455 -54.83 43.18 -23.94
C ALA A 455 -55.79 44.12 -24.68
N GLU A 456 -55.34 45.34 -25.02
CA GLU A 456 -56.08 46.29 -25.84
C GLU A 456 -56.10 45.90 -27.32
N GLU A 457 -54.99 45.39 -27.86
CA GLU A 457 -54.95 44.84 -29.22
C GLU A 457 -55.75 43.55 -29.33
N ASN A 458 -55.68 42.61 -28.38
CA ASN A 458 -56.52 41.41 -28.40
C ASN A 458 -58.01 41.72 -28.17
N ARG A 459 -58.39 42.85 -27.58
CA ARG A 459 -59.79 43.31 -27.63
C ARG A 459 -60.23 43.56 -29.06
N ARG A 460 -59.49 44.42 -29.77
CA ARG A 460 -59.78 44.82 -31.16
C ARG A 460 -59.66 43.62 -32.12
N ALA A 461 -58.59 42.84 -31.97
CA ALA A 461 -58.36 41.63 -32.76
C ALA A 461 -59.35 40.51 -32.43
N ALA A 462 -59.93 40.40 -31.22
CA ALA A 462 -61.02 39.46 -30.98
C ALA A 462 -62.33 39.88 -31.68
N GLU A 463 -62.55 41.18 -31.87
CA GLU A 463 -63.67 41.72 -32.65
C GLU A 463 -63.46 41.56 -34.17
N GLU A 464 -62.21 41.52 -34.63
CA GLU A 464 -61.83 41.28 -36.05
C GLU A 464 -61.68 39.80 -36.41
N VAL A 465 -61.05 38.97 -35.57
CA VAL A 465 -60.90 37.52 -35.79
C VAL A 465 -62.25 36.81 -35.73
N ARG A 466 -63.21 37.31 -34.93
CA ARG A 466 -64.62 36.86 -35.00
C ARG A 466 -65.27 37.11 -36.37
N ARG A 467 -64.79 38.07 -37.17
CA ARG A 467 -65.25 38.30 -38.56
C ARG A 467 -64.48 37.48 -39.60
N GLN A 468 -63.27 37.02 -39.29
CA GLN A 468 -62.39 36.30 -40.22
C GLN A 468 -62.47 34.77 -40.08
N ALA A 469 -62.65 34.24 -38.86
CA ALA A 469 -62.72 32.80 -38.62
C ALA A 469 -63.89 32.11 -39.35
N ASP A 470 -65.02 32.81 -39.51
CA ASP A 470 -66.21 32.36 -40.24
C ASP A 470 -65.99 32.19 -41.76
N ALA A 471 -64.91 32.77 -42.30
CA ALA A 471 -64.49 32.67 -43.70
C ALA A 471 -63.46 31.56 -43.91
N ASP A 472 -62.35 31.59 -43.17
CA ASP A 472 -61.15 30.76 -43.41
C ASP A 472 -61.39 29.24 -43.23
N ALA A 473 -62.29 28.86 -42.33
CA ALA A 473 -62.61 27.46 -42.04
C ALA A 473 -63.16 26.69 -43.27
N ARG A 474 -63.65 27.42 -44.29
CA ARG A 474 -64.26 26.87 -45.50
C ARG A 474 -63.24 26.43 -46.57
N ALA A 475 -61.96 26.81 -46.43
CA ALA A 475 -60.99 26.70 -47.52
C ALA A 475 -59.91 25.60 -47.34
N ARG A 476 -59.76 25.02 -46.15
CA ARG A 476 -58.63 24.11 -45.84
C ARG A 476 -58.91 22.62 -46.02
N ALA A 477 -60.18 22.21 -46.03
CA ALA A 477 -60.55 20.79 -46.10
C ALA A 477 -60.16 20.10 -47.41
N ASP A 478 -60.09 20.85 -48.52
CA ASP A 478 -60.01 20.29 -49.88
C ASP A 478 -58.60 19.92 -50.35
N ALA A 479 -57.56 20.33 -49.62
CA ALA A 479 -56.16 20.22 -50.05
C ALA A 479 -55.46 18.93 -49.58
N GLU A 480 -55.59 18.58 -48.30
CA GLU A 480 -54.68 17.64 -47.61
C GLU A 480 -54.84 16.17 -48.05
N ALA A 481 -55.91 15.82 -48.76
CA ALA A 481 -56.27 14.43 -49.09
C ALA A 481 -55.40 13.79 -50.19
N ARG A 482 -54.62 14.56 -50.96
CA ARG A 482 -54.02 14.10 -52.23
C ARG A 482 -52.60 13.53 -52.12
N ASP A 483 -51.78 14.06 -51.21
CA ASP A 483 -50.32 13.78 -51.17
C ASP A 483 -49.93 12.41 -50.58
N MET A 484 -50.87 11.68 -49.98
CA MET A 484 -50.57 10.51 -49.14
C MET A 484 -50.47 9.15 -49.88
N ALA A 485 -50.73 9.12 -51.19
CA ALA A 485 -50.82 7.87 -51.96
C ALA A 485 -49.47 7.26 -52.37
N GLU A 486 -48.55 8.07 -52.91
CA GLU A 486 -47.48 7.59 -53.80
C GLU A 486 -46.24 6.99 -53.09
N ARG A 487 -46.14 7.09 -51.76
CA ARG A 487 -44.88 6.90 -51.02
C ARG A 487 -44.51 5.45 -50.61
N ARG A 488 -45.22 4.40 -51.08
CA ARG A 488 -45.14 3.06 -50.43
C ARG A 488 -44.37 1.95 -51.16
N ASP A 489 -44.28 1.93 -52.49
CA ASP A 489 -43.91 0.69 -53.21
C ASP A 489 -42.41 0.37 -53.33
N LEU A 490 -41.51 1.34 -53.16
CA LEU A 490 -40.14 1.22 -53.70
C LEU A 490 -39.16 0.31 -52.91
N ILE A 491 -39.51 -0.11 -51.68
CA ILE A 491 -38.51 -0.56 -50.68
C ILE A 491 -38.32 -2.10 -50.59
N LEU A 492 -39.24 -2.91 -51.13
CA LEU A 492 -39.34 -4.34 -50.80
C LEU A 492 -38.38 -5.32 -51.53
N ARG A 493 -37.55 -4.89 -52.49
CA ARG A 493 -36.95 -5.81 -53.49
C ARG A 493 -35.52 -6.33 -53.25
N LEU A 494 -34.78 -5.88 -52.22
CA LEU A 494 -33.30 -5.89 -52.28
C LEU A 494 -32.50 -6.81 -51.30
N ARG A 495 -33.10 -7.80 -50.63
CA ARG A 495 -32.39 -8.63 -49.61
C ARG A 495 -32.76 -10.13 -49.60
N ALA A 496 -32.33 -10.91 -50.60
CA ALA A 496 -32.83 -12.29 -50.79
C ALA A 496 -31.81 -13.39 -51.21
N LEU A 497 -30.47 -13.23 -51.11
CA LEU A 497 -29.50 -14.20 -51.68
C LEU A 497 -28.22 -14.54 -50.84
N SER A 498 -27.83 -15.83 -50.82
CA SER A 498 -26.50 -16.52 -50.56
C SER A 498 -26.11 -17.18 -49.17
N ALA A 499 -25.52 -18.43 -49.16
CA ALA A 499 -25.02 -19.26 -48.00
C ALA A 499 -24.22 -20.63 -48.33
N SER A 500 -23.51 -21.31 -47.36
CA SER A 500 -22.93 -22.77 -47.26
C SER A 500 -21.47 -23.19 -47.75
N ALA A 501 -20.74 -24.36 -47.51
CA ALA A 501 -20.48 -25.40 -46.42
C ALA A 501 -19.35 -26.55 -46.74
N GLY A 502 -18.77 -27.36 -45.78
CA GLY A 502 -17.85 -28.60 -45.95
C GLY A 502 -16.79 -28.93 -44.79
N GLY A 503 -15.95 -30.02 -44.55
CA GLY A 503 -15.68 -31.48 -44.95
C GLY A 503 -14.27 -32.13 -44.49
N GLY A 504 -14.02 -33.48 -44.25
CA GLY A 504 -12.63 -34.15 -44.03
C GLY A 504 -12.38 -35.62 -43.41
N GLY A 505 -11.14 -36.29 -43.44
CA GLY A 505 -10.65 -37.71 -42.97
C GLY A 505 -9.06 -37.99 -42.84
N GLY A 506 -8.25 -39.10 -42.56
CA GLY A 506 -8.19 -40.64 -42.32
C GLY A 506 -6.76 -41.33 -41.88
N ALA A 507 -6.47 -42.71 -41.78
CA ALA A 507 -5.17 -43.45 -41.29
C ALA A 507 -4.92 -45.01 -41.73
N ARG A 508 -3.98 -46.03 -41.43
CA ARG A 508 -2.99 -46.71 -40.40
C ARG A 508 -2.01 -47.85 -41.08
N ARG A 509 -1.08 -48.84 -40.68
CA ARG A 509 -0.07 -49.54 -39.66
C ARG A 509 0.72 -50.82 -40.34
N ARG A 510 1.73 -51.76 -39.99
CA ARG A 510 2.92 -52.27 -39.10
C ARG A 510 3.77 -53.51 -39.80
N ALA A 511 4.76 -54.46 -39.45
CA ALA A 511 5.71 -55.08 -38.37
C ALA A 511 6.91 -56.13 -38.85
N ALA A 512 7.81 -56.82 -38.02
CA ALA A 512 8.97 -57.86 -38.29
C ALA A 512 9.63 -58.59 -36.98
N PRO A 513 10.78 -59.42 -36.74
CA PRO A 513 11.93 -60.29 -37.38
C PRO A 513 12.38 -61.71 -36.62
N ASP A 514 13.57 -62.47 -36.42
CA ASP A 514 15.06 -62.80 -36.79
C ASP A 514 15.83 -64.09 -36.04
N ASP A 515 17.10 -64.62 -36.39
CA ASP A 515 18.28 -65.36 -35.60
C ASP A 515 18.88 -66.91 -35.70
N THR A 516 20.17 -67.27 -35.23
CA THR A 516 20.97 -68.60 -34.79
C THR A 516 22.14 -69.36 -35.65
N ALA A 517 23.13 -70.35 -35.36
CA ALA A 517 24.00 -71.18 -34.33
C ALA A 517 25.29 -71.99 -34.99
N ALA A 518 26.28 -72.94 -34.59
CA ALA A 518 26.88 -73.91 -33.51
C ALA A 518 28.42 -74.55 -33.72
N ALA A 519 29.03 -75.63 -33.04
CA ALA A 519 30.54 -76.15 -33.09
C ALA A 519 31.07 -77.67 -32.65
N GLU A 520 32.44 -78.08 -32.55
CA GLU A 520 33.13 -79.51 -32.58
C GLU A 520 34.53 -79.96 -31.75
N LEU A 521 35.30 -81.14 -31.93
CA LEU A 521 36.31 -81.94 -31.00
C LEU A 521 37.65 -82.79 -31.50
N GLY A 522 38.46 -83.63 -30.69
CA GLY A 522 39.60 -84.68 -31.05
C GLY A 522 40.76 -85.28 -30.05
N ILE A 523 41.50 -86.48 -30.22
CA ILE A 523 42.65 -87.16 -29.33
C ILE A 523 43.54 -88.50 -29.77
N ASN A 524 44.81 -88.90 -29.26
CA ASN A 524 45.59 -90.28 -29.29
C ASN A 524 47.10 -90.57 -28.66
N GLU A 525 47.73 -91.83 -28.47
CA GLU A 525 49.19 -92.24 -27.98
C GLU A 525 49.72 -93.81 -28.02
N ALA A 526 51.05 -94.26 -27.83
CA ALA A 526 51.59 -95.72 -27.63
C ALA A 526 53.14 -96.13 -27.35
N MET A 527 53.54 -97.21 -26.56
CA MET A 527 54.86 -98.02 -26.56
C MET A 527 54.96 -99.32 -25.63
N SER A 528 56.10 -100.08 -25.53
CA SER A 528 56.25 -101.47 -24.92
C SER A 528 57.03 -101.66 -23.57
N LEU A 529 57.05 -102.88 -22.96
CA LEU A 529 57.06 -103.08 -21.48
C LEU A 529 58.30 -103.69 -20.74
N ALA A 530 59.04 -104.66 -21.27
CA ALA A 530 60.05 -105.40 -20.46
C ALA A 530 61.30 -104.56 -20.17
N GLU A 531 61.86 -103.91 -21.20
CA GLU A 531 63.01 -102.99 -21.08
C GLU A 531 62.73 -101.82 -20.13
N LEU A 532 61.45 -101.46 -19.93
CA LEU A 532 61.09 -100.42 -18.98
C LEU A 532 61.49 -100.79 -17.55
N ARG A 533 61.51 -102.07 -17.15
CA ARG A 533 61.66 -102.46 -15.74
C ARG A 533 63.08 -102.28 -15.19
N GLU A 534 64.11 -102.75 -15.89
CA GLU A 534 65.51 -102.53 -15.45
C GLU A 534 65.95 -101.08 -15.65
N ARG A 535 65.55 -100.46 -16.78
CA ARG A 535 65.75 -99.02 -16.98
C ARG A 535 65.10 -98.22 -15.84
N LEU A 536 63.87 -98.56 -15.43
CA LEU A 536 63.18 -97.96 -14.28
C LEU A 536 63.94 -98.17 -12.97
N ALA A 537 64.55 -99.33 -12.71
CA ALA A 537 65.32 -99.56 -11.48
C ALA A 537 66.58 -98.67 -11.38
N VAL A 538 67.40 -98.63 -12.44
CA VAL A 538 68.60 -97.78 -12.49
C VAL A 538 68.23 -96.30 -12.51
N LEU A 539 67.20 -95.93 -13.27
CA LEU A 539 66.65 -94.57 -13.27
C LEU A 539 66.07 -94.19 -11.90
N GLN A 540 65.47 -95.12 -11.13
CA GLN A 540 64.99 -94.85 -9.77
C GLN A 540 66.12 -94.58 -8.78
N ALA A 541 67.21 -95.35 -8.82
CA ALA A 541 68.37 -95.11 -7.94
C ALA A 541 68.99 -93.74 -8.22
N ARG A 542 69.36 -93.48 -9.48
CA ARG A 542 69.89 -92.19 -9.93
C ARG A 542 68.91 -91.04 -9.65
N ARG A 543 67.61 -91.25 -9.82
CA ARG A 543 66.56 -90.28 -9.50
C ARG A 543 66.49 -89.98 -8.00
N ARG A 544 66.77 -90.92 -7.10
CA ARG A 544 66.82 -90.65 -5.65
C ARG A 544 67.98 -89.74 -5.31
N GLU A 545 69.18 -90.04 -5.79
CA GLU A 545 70.37 -89.19 -5.61
C GLU A 545 70.16 -87.79 -6.22
N GLU A 546 69.65 -87.72 -7.45
CA GLU A 546 69.29 -86.45 -8.07
C GLU A 546 68.17 -85.73 -7.31
N GLU A 547 67.16 -86.43 -6.77
CA GLU A 547 66.12 -85.83 -5.92
C GLU A 547 66.69 -85.31 -4.60
N GLU A 548 67.64 -85.98 -3.97
CA GLU A 548 68.29 -85.52 -2.73
C GLU A 548 69.20 -84.32 -2.97
N ALA A 549 70.00 -84.33 -4.04
CA ALA A 549 70.77 -83.17 -4.48
C ALA A 549 69.85 -81.97 -4.82
N ARG A 550 68.74 -82.21 -5.53
CA ARG A 550 67.70 -81.19 -5.80
C ARG A 550 67.05 -80.69 -4.52
N ARG A 551 66.70 -81.56 -3.55
CA ARG A 551 66.14 -81.18 -2.24
C ARG A 551 67.13 -80.32 -1.45
N GLY A 552 68.41 -80.68 -1.41
CA GLY A 552 69.48 -79.91 -0.79
C GLY A 552 69.65 -78.51 -1.40
N ALA A 553 69.74 -78.44 -2.73
CA ALA A 553 69.81 -77.18 -3.47
C ALA A 553 68.56 -76.30 -3.23
N ILE A 554 67.36 -76.90 -3.21
CA ILE A 554 66.10 -76.21 -2.89
C ILE A 554 66.11 -75.66 -1.45
N LEU A 555 66.65 -76.40 -0.47
CA LEU A 555 66.74 -75.94 0.92
C LEU A 555 67.75 -74.79 1.09
N GLN A 556 68.91 -74.86 0.44
CA GLN A 556 69.87 -73.76 0.42
C GLN A 556 69.28 -72.52 -0.29
N ALA A 557 68.62 -72.69 -1.43
CA ALA A 557 67.95 -71.62 -2.14
C ALA A 557 66.78 -70.99 -1.34
N LYS A 558 66.05 -71.78 -0.55
CA LYS A 558 65.03 -71.28 0.39
C LYS A 558 65.66 -70.42 1.48
N ARG A 559 66.66 -70.94 2.21
CA ARG A 559 67.40 -70.20 3.26
C ARG A 559 68.01 -68.89 2.73
N GLY A 560 68.60 -68.92 1.53
CA GLY A 560 69.15 -67.72 0.88
C GLY A 560 68.08 -66.69 0.51
N ARG A 561 66.91 -67.13 0.02
CA ARG A 561 65.75 -66.25 -0.25
C ARG A 561 65.19 -65.65 1.04
N GLU A 562 65.07 -66.44 2.10
CA GLU A 562 64.60 -66.01 3.42
C GLU A 562 65.54 -64.96 4.04
N ALA A 563 66.87 -65.19 4.00
CA ALA A 563 67.87 -64.22 4.46
C ALA A 563 67.83 -62.90 3.64
N SER A 564 67.69 -63.00 2.32
CA SER A 564 67.55 -61.83 1.43
C SER A 564 66.28 -61.01 1.73
N LEU A 565 65.15 -61.70 1.96
CA LEU A 565 63.88 -61.09 2.36
C LEU A 565 63.96 -60.43 3.74
N ALA A 566 64.62 -61.06 4.72
CA ALA A 566 64.85 -60.48 6.04
C ALA A 566 65.71 -59.21 5.96
N ALA A 567 66.79 -59.23 5.17
CA ALA A 567 67.64 -58.06 4.95
C ALA A 567 66.88 -56.92 4.23
N ALA A 568 66.01 -57.23 3.28
CA ALA A 568 65.12 -56.25 2.63
C ALA A 568 64.10 -55.66 3.62
N ALA A 569 63.45 -56.49 4.43
CA ALA A 569 62.51 -56.04 5.46
C ALA A 569 63.20 -55.12 6.49
N ALA A 570 64.43 -55.43 6.91
CA ALA A 570 65.21 -54.61 7.83
C ALA A 570 65.54 -53.22 7.24
N ARG A 571 66.00 -53.16 5.97
CA ARG A 571 66.22 -51.89 5.25
C ARG A 571 64.94 -51.05 5.19
N LEU A 572 63.83 -51.66 4.80
CA LEU A 572 62.52 -50.98 4.73
C LEU A 572 62.05 -50.47 6.08
N GLN A 573 62.24 -51.22 7.17
CA GLN A 573 61.94 -50.72 8.52
C GLN A 573 62.79 -49.49 8.88
N GLY A 574 64.08 -49.48 8.52
CA GLY A 574 64.95 -48.32 8.67
C GLY A 574 64.44 -47.09 7.90
N VAL A 575 64.20 -47.25 6.59
CA VAL A 575 63.67 -46.18 5.72
C VAL A 575 62.33 -45.66 6.22
N ARG A 576 61.40 -46.53 6.61
CA ARG A 576 60.09 -46.15 7.18
C ARG A 576 60.22 -45.38 8.50
N ARG A 577 61.14 -45.75 9.39
CA ARG A 577 61.43 -45.02 10.64
C ARG A 577 61.97 -43.61 10.36
N LEU A 578 62.94 -43.49 9.45
CA LEU A 578 63.51 -42.21 9.03
C LEU A 578 62.46 -41.31 8.35
N ALA A 579 61.68 -41.84 7.42
CA ALA A 579 60.60 -41.12 6.74
C ALA A 579 59.52 -40.65 7.73
N ALA A 580 59.15 -41.48 8.72
CA ALA A 580 58.22 -41.10 9.78
C ALA A 580 58.77 -39.97 10.68
N ALA A 581 60.06 -40.00 11.02
CA ALA A 581 60.72 -38.93 11.78
C ALA A 581 60.76 -37.61 10.99
N GLN A 582 61.18 -37.65 9.73
CA GLN A 582 61.19 -36.48 8.84
C GLN A 582 59.76 -35.92 8.61
N ALA A 583 58.76 -36.77 8.43
CA ALA A 583 57.37 -36.35 8.27
C ALA A 583 56.82 -35.67 9.54
N ARG A 584 57.16 -36.17 10.74
CA ARG A 584 56.84 -35.53 12.03
C ARG A 584 57.50 -34.16 12.13
N ALA A 585 58.79 -34.04 11.81
CA ALA A 585 59.53 -32.77 11.82
C ALA A 585 58.95 -31.74 10.83
N ARG A 586 58.69 -32.14 9.57
CA ARG A 586 58.05 -31.29 8.55
C ARG A 586 56.65 -30.84 9.00
N LYS A 587 55.85 -31.73 9.61
CA LYS A 587 54.52 -31.38 10.15
C LYS A 587 54.60 -30.38 11.31
N ALA A 588 55.57 -30.53 12.20
CA ALA A 588 55.80 -29.59 13.31
C ALA A 588 56.24 -28.20 12.80
N GLY A 589 57.21 -28.15 11.87
CA GLY A 589 57.66 -26.89 11.26
C GLY A 589 56.55 -26.18 10.48
N ALA A 590 55.76 -26.92 9.69
CA ALA A 590 54.61 -26.37 8.98
C ALA A 590 53.50 -25.88 9.92
N ALA A 591 53.28 -26.54 11.05
CA ALA A 591 52.34 -26.07 12.08
C ALA A 591 52.82 -24.78 12.75
N ALA A 592 54.12 -24.69 13.10
CA ALA A 592 54.71 -23.49 13.68
C ALA A 592 54.69 -22.29 12.71
N ALA A 593 55.00 -22.51 11.43
CA ALA A 593 54.92 -21.48 10.39
C ALA A 593 53.48 -20.97 10.19
N ARG A 594 52.50 -21.88 10.15
CA ARG A 594 51.06 -21.53 10.09
C ARG A 594 50.60 -20.77 11.33
N ALA A 595 51.09 -21.13 12.52
CA ALA A 595 50.77 -20.43 13.76
C ALA A 595 51.31 -18.98 13.76
N ARG A 596 52.56 -18.76 13.30
CA ARG A 596 53.13 -17.41 13.15
C ARG A 596 52.35 -16.57 12.13
N ALA A 597 52.10 -17.10 10.94
CA ALA A 597 51.32 -16.40 9.91
C ALA A 597 49.88 -16.08 10.39
N ALA A 598 49.28 -16.94 11.21
CA ALA A 598 47.96 -16.70 11.81
C ALA A 598 47.99 -15.67 12.97
N ALA A 599 49.13 -15.49 13.65
CA ALA A 599 49.31 -14.41 14.63
C ALA A 599 49.47 -13.07 13.93
N GLU A 600 50.39 -12.95 12.96
CA GLU A 600 50.57 -11.75 12.14
C GLU A 600 49.26 -11.32 11.43
N ALA A 601 48.45 -12.28 10.98
CA ALA A 601 47.17 -12.01 10.34
C ALA A 601 46.10 -11.49 11.33
N ARG A 602 46.19 -11.85 12.62
CA ARG A 602 45.34 -11.29 13.68
C ARG A 602 45.78 -9.88 14.03
N GLU A 603 47.06 -9.67 14.32
CA GLU A 603 47.62 -8.34 14.62
C GLU A 603 47.27 -7.32 13.53
N ARG A 604 47.34 -7.71 12.25
CA ARG A 604 46.92 -6.89 11.10
C ARG A 604 45.40 -6.70 10.96
N ALA A 605 44.58 -7.60 11.50
CA ALA A 605 43.13 -7.45 11.55
C ALA A 605 42.69 -6.57 12.73
N ASP A 606 43.29 -6.77 13.90
CA ASP A 606 43.03 -6.03 15.13
C ASP A 606 43.42 -4.55 14.95
N ALA A 607 44.58 -4.27 14.35
CA ALA A 607 44.99 -2.90 13.98
C ALA A 607 44.00 -2.22 13.01
N ARG A 608 43.42 -2.97 12.06
CA ARG A 608 42.39 -2.45 11.13
C ARG A 608 41.04 -2.25 11.80
N ALA A 609 40.70 -3.04 12.82
CA ALA A 609 39.50 -2.82 13.62
C ALA A 609 39.61 -1.50 14.41
N VAL A 610 40.75 -1.26 15.07
CA VAL A 610 41.03 0.02 15.76
C VAL A 610 40.98 1.21 14.79
N GLU A 611 41.53 1.08 13.57
CA GLU A 611 41.44 2.12 12.55
C GLU A 611 39.99 2.36 12.08
N LEU A 612 39.19 1.29 11.94
CA LEU A 612 37.78 1.39 11.56
C LEU A 612 36.97 2.09 12.66
N ASP A 613 37.15 1.71 13.92
CA ASP A 613 36.42 2.27 15.05
C ASP A 613 36.75 3.76 15.24
N ALA A 614 38.03 4.15 15.12
CA ALA A 614 38.43 5.56 15.11
C ALA A 614 37.76 6.37 13.97
N ARG A 615 37.64 5.78 12.77
CA ARG A 615 36.92 6.38 11.63
C ARG A 615 35.40 6.43 11.84
N LEU A 616 34.83 5.51 12.61
CA LEU A 616 33.40 5.51 12.97
C LEU A 616 33.09 6.56 14.04
N GLU A 617 33.92 6.68 15.08
CA GLU A 617 33.77 7.74 16.09
C GLU A 617 33.95 9.14 15.50
N ALA A 618 34.95 9.34 14.62
CA ALA A 618 35.10 10.60 13.90
C ALA A 618 33.84 10.98 13.08
N LYS A 619 33.17 9.99 12.49
CA LYS A 619 31.89 10.20 11.76
C LYS A 619 30.70 10.44 12.69
N ARG A 620 30.66 9.79 13.86
CA ARG A 620 29.64 10.03 14.91
C ARG A 620 29.75 11.46 15.42
N ALA A 621 30.93 11.86 15.88
CA ALA A 621 31.22 13.21 16.36
C ALA A 621 30.90 14.29 15.30
N ALA A 622 31.28 14.08 14.03
CA ALA A 622 30.94 15.00 12.95
C ALA A 622 29.43 15.13 12.72
N SER A 623 28.68 14.01 12.74
CA SER A 623 27.22 14.04 12.62
C SER A 623 26.53 14.66 13.84
N GLU A 624 27.12 14.58 15.03
CA GLU A 624 26.60 15.19 16.25
C GLU A 624 26.88 16.69 16.29
N ALA A 625 28.05 17.13 15.84
CA ALA A 625 28.37 18.55 15.65
C ALA A 625 27.41 19.22 14.65
N GLU A 626 27.13 18.58 13.51
CA GLU A 626 26.19 19.12 12.51
C GLU A 626 24.75 19.19 13.06
N ARG A 627 24.31 18.18 13.82
CA ARG A 627 23.01 18.22 14.53
C ARG A 627 22.95 19.31 15.59
N ALA A 628 24.03 19.50 16.37
CA ALA A 628 24.11 20.54 17.39
C ALA A 628 24.08 21.94 16.75
N ARG A 629 24.72 22.12 15.59
CA ARG A 629 24.65 23.33 14.78
C ARG A 629 23.21 23.59 14.29
N ILE A 630 22.57 22.61 13.65
CA ILE A 630 21.18 22.74 13.17
C ILE A 630 20.24 23.09 14.34
N ALA A 631 20.35 22.39 15.48
CA ALA A 631 19.55 22.67 16.67
C ALA A 631 19.83 24.05 17.29
N ALA A 632 21.01 24.63 17.07
CA ALA A 632 21.32 26.01 17.47
C ALA A 632 20.73 27.04 16.49
N GLU A 633 20.79 26.77 15.17
CA GLU A 633 20.15 27.59 14.14
C GLU A 633 18.62 27.58 14.31
N GLU A 634 18.00 26.42 14.54
CA GLU A 634 16.57 26.27 14.86
C GLU A 634 16.18 27.06 16.12
N LYS A 635 16.96 27.01 17.20
CA LYS A 635 16.72 27.79 18.42
C LYS A 635 16.78 29.30 18.17
N ARG A 636 17.69 29.77 17.31
CA ARG A 636 17.77 31.18 16.92
C ARG A 636 16.55 31.61 16.12
N VAL A 637 16.16 30.83 15.11
CA VAL A 637 14.97 31.09 14.29
C VAL A 637 13.70 31.07 15.16
N ALA A 638 13.55 30.12 16.08
CA ALA A 638 12.42 30.06 17.00
C ALA A 638 12.36 31.27 17.94
N HIS A 639 13.51 31.73 18.46
CA HIS A 639 13.59 32.94 19.28
C HIS A 639 13.27 34.22 18.49
N GLU A 640 13.73 34.32 17.24
CA GLU A 640 13.40 35.43 16.34
C GLU A 640 11.91 35.45 15.96
N GLN A 641 11.32 34.30 15.63
CA GLN A 641 9.88 34.15 15.40
C GLN A 641 9.07 34.51 16.65
N LEU A 642 9.51 34.11 17.85
CA LEU A 642 8.83 34.43 19.10
C LEU A 642 8.92 35.94 19.43
N ARG A 643 10.04 36.60 19.11
CA ARG A 643 10.15 38.08 19.15
C ARG A 643 9.22 38.76 18.15
N GLN A 644 9.13 38.26 16.92
CA GLN A 644 8.23 38.81 15.90
C GLN A 644 6.75 38.61 16.29
N ALA A 645 6.40 37.45 16.83
CA ALA A 645 5.06 37.16 17.34
C ALA A 645 4.68 38.04 18.54
N ALA A 646 5.62 38.28 19.47
CA ALA A 646 5.42 39.23 20.58
C ALA A 646 5.20 40.67 20.08
N GLY A 647 5.94 41.09 19.05
CA GLY A 647 5.73 42.38 18.38
C GLY A 647 4.35 42.48 17.70
N ALA A 648 3.94 41.45 16.97
CA ALA A 648 2.62 41.39 16.34
C ALA A 648 1.49 41.42 17.39
N ALA A 649 1.60 40.64 18.47
CA ALA A 649 0.63 40.63 19.56
C ALA A 649 0.54 41.98 20.29
N ALA A 650 1.65 42.71 20.45
CA ALA A 650 1.65 44.05 21.02
C ALA A 650 0.94 45.07 20.10
N VAL A 651 1.16 44.99 18.78
CA VAL A 651 0.46 45.82 17.79
C VAL A 651 -1.04 45.50 17.75
N GLU A 652 -1.43 44.22 17.80
CA GLU A 652 -2.84 43.84 17.89
C GLU A 652 -3.47 44.30 19.21
N ALA A 653 -2.76 44.19 20.35
CA ALA A 653 -3.26 44.70 21.62
C ALA A 653 -3.50 46.22 21.59
N GLN A 654 -2.60 47.01 21.00
CA GLN A 654 -2.81 48.44 20.77
C GLN A 654 -3.98 48.73 19.81
N ARG A 655 -4.17 47.89 18.79
CA ARG A 655 -5.30 47.99 17.85
C ARG A 655 -6.64 47.67 18.52
N PHE A 656 -6.69 46.67 19.41
CA PHE A 656 -7.88 46.37 20.21
C PHE A 656 -8.14 47.42 21.31
N ALA A 657 -7.10 48.00 21.91
CA ALA A 657 -7.23 49.11 22.85
C ALA A 657 -7.83 50.35 22.17
N SER A 658 -7.23 50.80 21.07
CA SER A 658 -7.73 51.96 20.30
C SER A 658 -9.15 51.76 19.74
N LEU A 659 -9.53 50.52 19.37
CA LEU A 659 -10.91 50.18 19.02
C LEU A 659 -11.87 50.24 20.23
N ARG A 660 -11.45 49.75 21.42
CA ARG A 660 -12.23 49.89 22.66
C ARG A 660 -12.41 51.35 23.06
N ASP A 661 -11.37 52.16 22.96
CA ASP A 661 -11.43 53.60 23.27
C ASP A 661 -12.28 54.36 22.23
N GLY A 662 -12.25 53.95 20.96
CA GLY A 662 -13.16 54.46 19.93
C GLY A 662 -14.62 54.12 20.20
N ALA A 663 -14.91 52.86 20.58
CA ALA A 663 -16.23 52.42 20.97
C ALA A 663 -16.73 53.15 22.24
N ARG A 664 -15.83 53.39 23.21
CA ARG A 664 -16.10 54.17 24.42
C ARG A 664 -16.41 55.63 24.09
N ARG A 665 -15.57 56.32 23.31
CA ARG A 665 -15.84 57.70 22.86
C ARG A 665 -17.20 57.82 22.18
N GLY A 666 -17.49 56.93 21.22
CA GLY A 666 -18.80 56.90 20.57
C GLY A 666 -19.97 56.60 21.50
N ALA A 667 -19.77 55.84 22.59
CA ALA A 667 -20.79 55.62 23.62
C ALA A 667 -21.00 56.86 24.50
N GLU A 668 -19.92 57.53 24.92
CA GLU A 668 -19.98 58.79 25.67
C GLU A 668 -20.59 59.92 24.81
N GLU A 669 -20.29 59.99 23.51
CA GLU A 669 -20.89 60.93 22.56
C GLU A 669 -22.39 60.69 22.38
N ARG A 670 -22.82 59.43 22.20
CA ARG A 670 -24.25 59.07 22.17
C ARG A 670 -24.96 59.41 23.47
N GLY A 671 -24.32 59.18 24.62
CA GLY A 671 -24.84 59.56 25.94
C GLY A 671 -24.98 61.08 26.11
N ARG A 672 -23.98 61.85 25.67
CA ARG A 672 -24.03 63.33 25.67
C ARG A 672 -25.11 63.87 24.73
N ALA A 673 -25.27 63.28 23.54
CA ALA A 673 -26.32 63.65 22.59
C ALA A 673 -27.73 63.35 23.13
N ALA A 674 -27.92 62.18 23.76
CA ALA A 674 -29.19 61.83 24.42
C ALA A 674 -29.51 62.81 25.57
N ALA A 675 -28.55 63.05 26.47
CA ALA A 675 -28.72 63.99 27.59
C ALA A 675 -28.95 65.44 27.12
N ALA A 676 -28.38 65.86 25.98
CA ALA A 676 -28.66 67.16 25.37
C ALA A 676 -30.09 67.22 24.80
N GLY A 677 -30.56 66.14 24.15
CA GLY A 677 -31.94 66.02 23.69
C GLY A 677 -32.97 66.03 24.83
N GLU A 678 -32.68 65.33 25.93
CA GLU A 678 -33.51 65.33 27.14
C GLU A 678 -33.58 66.72 27.78
N ARG A 679 -32.46 67.45 27.88
CA ARG A 679 -32.42 68.84 28.36
C ARG A 679 -33.24 69.78 27.47
N ALA A 680 -33.07 69.70 26.15
CA ALA A 680 -33.85 70.50 25.20
C ALA A 680 -35.37 70.19 25.30
N ALA A 681 -35.73 68.91 25.48
CA ALA A 681 -37.12 68.50 25.67
C ALA A 681 -37.69 68.95 27.04
N ALA A 682 -36.88 69.00 28.10
CA ALA A 682 -37.27 69.53 29.40
C ALA A 682 -37.46 71.06 29.35
N GLU A 683 -36.54 71.78 28.71
CA GLU A 683 -36.67 73.22 28.47
C GLU A 683 -37.90 73.57 27.64
N ALA A 684 -38.21 72.80 26.59
CA ALA A 684 -39.41 73.00 25.78
C ALA A 684 -40.69 72.88 26.62
N ARG A 685 -40.79 71.85 27.47
CA ARG A 685 -41.92 71.66 28.42
C ARG A 685 -41.99 72.81 29.44
N ALA A 686 -40.86 73.24 29.99
CA ALA A 686 -40.82 74.34 30.94
C ALA A 686 -41.27 75.67 30.31
N ARG A 687 -40.89 75.94 29.06
CA ARG A 687 -41.34 77.11 28.27
C ARG A 687 -42.84 77.03 27.97
N GLU A 688 -43.35 75.86 27.59
CA GLU A 688 -44.78 75.61 27.36
C GLU A 688 -45.62 75.81 28.65
N GLU A 689 -45.12 75.32 29.79
CA GLU A 689 -45.73 75.56 31.10
C GLU A 689 -45.69 77.04 31.50
N ALA A 690 -44.58 77.74 31.29
CA ALA A 690 -44.48 79.17 31.56
C ALA A 690 -45.50 79.97 30.75
N LEU A 691 -45.66 79.65 29.45
CA LEU A 691 -46.68 80.24 28.58
C LEU A 691 -48.10 79.92 29.07
N ARG A 692 -48.39 78.66 29.46
CA ARG A 692 -49.68 78.28 30.07
C ARG A 692 -49.97 79.03 31.38
N ARG A 693 -48.96 79.22 32.23
CA ARG A 693 -49.07 79.98 33.49
C ARG A 693 -49.31 81.48 33.23
N ALA A 694 -48.60 82.07 32.25
CA ALA A 694 -48.80 83.45 31.82
C ALA A 694 -50.18 83.69 31.19
N ALA A 695 -50.67 82.77 30.35
CA ALA A 695 -52.01 82.84 29.78
C ALA A 695 -53.12 82.72 30.85
N ARG A 696 -52.90 81.89 31.89
CA ARG A 696 -53.81 81.81 33.06
C ARG A 696 -53.80 83.09 33.90
N ARG A 697 -52.65 83.74 34.06
CA ARG A 697 -52.53 85.05 34.72
C ARG A 697 -53.28 86.14 33.96
N ARG A 698 -53.00 86.33 32.66
CA ARG A 698 -53.72 87.29 31.79
C ARG A 698 -55.23 87.08 31.76
N ARG A 699 -55.71 85.83 31.82
CA ARG A 699 -57.16 85.54 31.93
C ARG A 699 -57.77 85.91 33.29
N ARG A 700 -57.00 85.89 34.38
CA ARG A 700 -57.45 86.41 35.70
C ARG A 700 -57.44 87.93 35.71
N GLU A 701 -56.32 88.52 35.29
CA GLU A 701 -56.14 89.98 35.17
C GLU A 701 -57.25 90.61 34.32
N ALA A 702 -57.61 90.01 33.18
CA ALA A 702 -58.72 90.47 32.34
C ALA A 702 -60.11 90.26 32.98
N ALA A 703 -60.32 89.19 33.76
CA ALA A 703 -61.57 88.96 34.48
C ALA A 703 -61.73 89.87 35.70
N GLU A 704 -60.62 90.25 36.34
CA GLU A 704 -60.55 91.21 37.43
C GLU A 704 -60.76 92.64 36.91
N ALA A 705 -60.18 92.99 35.75
CA ALA A 705 -60.46 94.24 35.04
C ALA A 705 -61.94 94.36 34.64
N ALA A 706 -62.52 93.34 33.99
CA ALA A 706 -63.94 93.35 33.60
C ALA A 706 -64.89 93.43 34.82
N ARG A 707 -64.50 92.89 35.98
CA ARG A 707 -65.22 93.09 37.25
C ARG A 707 -65.10 94.52 37.75
N ALA A 708 -63.89 95.10 37.72
CA ALA A 708 -63.67 96.49 38.12
C ALA A 708 -64.40 97.50 37.22
N GLU A 709 -64.49 97.25 35.91
CA GLU A 709 -65.30 98.03 34.96
C GLU A 709 -66.80 97.92 35.25
N CYS A 710 -67.28 96.72 35.61
CA CYS A 710 -68.66 96.50 36.02
C CYS A 710 -68.97 97.22 37.35
N ASP A 711 -68.11 97.09 38.35
CA ASP A 711 -68.22 97.77 39.65
C ASP A 711 -68.15 99.29 39.50
N ALA A 712 -67.28 99.81 38.63
CA ALA A 712 -67.20 101.24 38.30
C ALA A 712 -68.49 101.71 37.62
N SER A 713 -69.04 100.93 36.69
CA SER A 713 -70.32 101.21 36.03
C SER A 713 -71.50 101.19 37.02
N LEU A 714 -71.51 100.27 37.97
CA LEU A 714 -72.50 100.20 39.05
C LEU A 714 -72.36 101.39 40.01
N ARG A 715 -71.14 101.79 40.38
CA ARG A 715 -70.88 102.99 41.19
C ARG A 715 -71.30 104.27 40.47
N ALA A 716 -71.02 104.40 39.17
CA ALA A 716 -71.47 105.54 38.37
C ALA A 716 -72.99 105.63 38.31
N ARG A 717 -73.69 104.50 38.11
CA ARG A 717 -75.16 104.43 38.19
C ARG A 717 -75.72 104.74 39.58
N ALA A 718 -75.04 104.30 40.64
CA ALA A 718 -75.44 104.61 42.01
C ALA A 718 -75.25 106.10 42.35
N VAL A 719 -74.19 106.74 41.87
CA VAL A 719 -73.98 108.19 41.97
C VAL A 719 -75.04 108.95 41.17
N ALA A 720 -75.33 108.53 39.93
CA ALA A 720 -76.39 109.13 39.12
C ALA A 720 -77.76 109.06 39.84
N ALA A 721 -78.16 107.87 40.31
CA ALA A 721 -79.39 107.69 41.08
C ALA A 721 -79.41 108.50 42.40
N ALA A 722 -78.26 108.67 43.06
CA ALA A 722 -78.15 109.54 44.24
C ALA A 722 -78.29 111.03 43.88
N THR A 723 -77.76 111.48 42.74
CA THR A 723 -77.98 112.85 42.25
C THR A 723 -79.42 113.10 41.79
N GLU A 724 -80.06 112.11 41.15
CA GLU A 724 -81.50 112.16 40.80
C GLU A 724 -82.38 112.21 42.05
N ALA A 725 -82.11 111.36 43.04
CA ALA A 725 -82.80 111.39 44.33
C ALA A 725 -82.57 112.71 45.08
N GLY A 726 -81.35 113.26 45.02
CA GLY A 726 -81.01 114.58 45.56
C GLY A 726 -81.78 115.71 44.88
N ALA A 727 -81.84 115.72 43.54
CA ALA A 727 -82.60 116.69 42.76
C ALA A 727 -84.11 116.57 43.01
N ALA A 728 -84.66 115.35 43.08
CA ALA A 728 -86.06 115.11 43.42
C ALA A 728 -86.38 115.57 44.86
N LEU A 729 -85.44 115.42 45.80
CA LEU A 729 -85.59 115.91 47.17
C LEU A 729 -85.44 117.44 47.27
N HIS A 730 -84.64 118.06 46.40
CA HIS A 730 -84.58 119.53 46.23
C HIS A 730 -85.90 120.07 45.69
N ALA A 731 -86.40 119.52 44.58
CA ALA A 731 -87.69 119.91 44.00
C ALA A 731 -88.86 119.73 44.98
N ARG A 732 -88.85 118.64 45.79
CA ARG A 732 -89.82 118.46 46.88
C ARG A 732 -89.68 119.51 48.00
N ARG A 733 -88.47 119.95 48.32
CA ARG A 733 -88.24 121.05 49.28
C ARG A 733 -88.71 122.40 48.72
N GLU A 734 -88.46 122.69 47.45
CA GLU A 734 -88.93 123.91 46.79
C GLU A 734 -90.46 123.93 46.66
N ALA A 735 -91.09 122.79 46.32
CA ALA A 735 -92.53 122.63 46.35
C ALA A 735 -93.11 122.84 47.77
N ALA A 736 -92.43 122.34 48.81
CA ALA A 736 -92.82 122.58 50.20
C ALA A 736 -92.61 124.04 50.66
N VAL A 737 -91.57 124.73 50.17
CA VAL A 737 -91.31 126.15 50.45
C VAL A 737 -92.33 127.04 49.76
N THR A 738 -92.64 126.79 48.49
CA THR A 738 -93.68 127.54 47.74
C THR A 738 -95.08 127.28 48.29
N ALA A 739 -95.41 126.05 48.70
CA ALA A 739 -96.65 125.75 49.43
C ALA A 739 -96.73 126.53 50.75
N ARG A 740 -95.66 126.52 51.57
CA ARG A 740 -95.58 127.30 52.82
C ARG A 740 -95.64 128.81 52.57
N ALA A 741 -95.08 129.33 51.48
CA ALA A 741 -95.19 130.73 51.10
C ALA A 741 -96.64 131.11 50.73
N ALA A 742 -97.34 130.26 49.98
CA ALA A 742 -98.76 130.44 49.67
C ALA A 742 -99.69 130.29 50.90
N GLU A 743 -99.25 129.57 51.93
CA GLU A 743 -99.94 129.43 53.21
C GLU A 743 -99.65 130.62 54.16
N ALA A 744 -98.41 131.12 54.14
CA ALA A 744 -98.00 132.35 54.80
C ALA A 744 -98.71 133.58 54.21
N ALA A 745 -98.85 133.67 52.88
CA ALA A 745 -99.60 134.73 52.21
C ALA A 745 -101.09 134.73 52.60
N ARG A 746 -101.73 133.54 52.62
CA ARG A 746 -103.14 133.40 53.04
C ARG A 746 -103.36 133.69 54.53
N SER A 747 -102.39 133.39 55.39
CA SER A 747 -102.46 133.74 56.82
C SER A 747 -102.07 135.19 57.12
N ALA A 748 -101.23 135.83 56.29
CA ALA A 748 -101.01 137.27 56.32
C ALA A 748 -102.28 138.05 55.95
N ALA A 749 -102.94 137.69 54.83
CA ALA A 749 -104.18 138.33 54.40
C ALA A 749 -105.31 138.21 55.45
N ARG A 750 -105.43 137.07 56.15
CA ARG A 750 -106.33 136.94 57.32
C ARG A 750 -105.97 137.91 58.45
N ARG A 751 -104.69 138.00 58.81
CA ARG A 751 -104.21 138.90 59.88
C ARG A 751 -104.36 140.38 59.54
N GLU A 752 -104.33 140.75 58.26
CA GLU A 752 -104.61 142.13 57.82
C GLU A 752 -106.10 142.47 57.91
N ALA A 753 -106.99 141.53 57.54
CA ALA A 753 -108.43 141.66 57.77
C ALA A 753 -108.77 141.77 59.27
N GLU A 754 -108.16 140.92 60.12
CA GLU A 754 -108.33 140.98 61.59
C GLU A 754 -107.80 142.29 62.19
N ARG A 755 -106.71 142.85 61.67
CA ARG A 755 -106.15 144.13 62.14
C ARG A 755 -107.00 145.35 61.74
N ALA A 756 -107.60 145.33 60.55
CA ALA A 756 -108.51 146.39 60.12
C ALA A 756 -109.74 146.51 61.06
N LEU A 757 -110.19 145.39 61.62
CA LEU A 757 -111.32 145.33 62.57
C LEU A 757 -111.00 145.81 63.99
N PHE A 758 -109.73 145.97 64.37
CA PHE A 758 -109.32 146.29 65.74
C PHE A 758 -108.63 147.66 65.93
N ALA A 759 -108.42 148.43 64.85
CA ALA A 759 -107.56 149.62 64.88
C ALA A 759 -108.21 150.95 64.41
N SER A 760 -109.54 151.01 64.24
CA SER A 760 -110.27 152.29 64.11
C SER A 760 -111.14 152.51 65.35
N GLY A 761 -110.76 153.47 66.20
CA GLY A 761 -111.31 153.60 67.55
C GLY A 761 -112.58 154.45 67.64
N ARG A 762 -113.69 153.85 68.09
CA ARG A 762 -114.89 154.51 68.67
C ARG A 762 -115.51 153.59 69.73
N ALA A 763 -115.78 154.07 70.94
CA ALA A 763 -116.96 154.88 71.33
C ALA A 763 -118.26 154.05 71.25
N THR A 764 -118.69 153.39 72.34
CA THR A 764 -119.50 153.91 73.47
C THR A 764 -121.01 154.00 73.19
N LEU A 765 -121.78 153.93 74.28
CA LEU A 765 -123.22 153.68 74.39
C LEU A 765 -124.15 154.63 73.59
N ALA A 766 -123.66 155.76 73.09
CA ALA A 766 -124.48 156.83 72.52
C ALA A 766 -125.11 156.50 71.15
N ALA A 767 -124.46 155.68 70.32
CA ALA A 767 -125.02 155.26 69.02
C ALA A 767 -126.20 154.28 69.14
N ARG A 768 -126.53 153.83 70.35
CA ARG A 768 -127.43 152.70 70.64
C ARG A 768 -128.93 153.04 70.63
N LEU A 769 -129.33 154.25 70.22
CA LEU A 769 -130.70 154.76 70.41
C LEU A 769 -131.40 155.34 69.15
N LEU A 770 -130.69 155.71 68.08
CA LEU A 770 -131.32 156.39 66.93
C LEU A 770 -131.78 155.47 65.78
N ALA A 771 -131.14 154.30 65.59
CA ALA A 771 -131.44 153.42 64.45
C ALA A 771 -132.75 152.62 64.61
N VAL A 772 -133.13 152.26 65.85
CA VAL A 772 -134.35 151.48 66.14
C VAL A 772 -135.62 152.27 65.82
N GLY A 773 -135.55 153.61 65.77
CA GLY A 773 -136.68 154.48 65.42
C GLY A 773 -137.04 154.56 63.94
N ARG A 774 -136.42 153.78 63.06
CA ARG A 774 -136.77 153.71 61.62
C ARG A 774 -136.98 152.31 61.09
N GLY A 775 -136.26 151.33 61.65
CA GLY A 775 -136.35 149.93 61.26
C GLY A 775 -135.70 149.64 59.89
N GLU A 776 -135.16 148.44 59.77
CA GLU A 776 -135.28 147.51 58.63
C GLU A 776 -134.34 146.32 58.90
N ALA A 777 -134.70 145.15 58.37
CA ALA A 777 -133.98 143.91 58.62
C ALA A 777 -133.09 143.54 57.43
N VAL A 778 -131.92 142.96 57.73
CA VAL A 778 -131.17 142.13 56.78
C VAL A 778 -130.79 140.84 57.48
N GLY A 779 -130.95 139.71 56.79
CA GLY A 779 -130.46 138.41 57.21
C GLY A 779 -130.07 137.58 55.99
N GLY A 780 -129.52 136.39 56.23
CA GLY A 780 -129.28 135.40 55.18
C GLY A 780 -127.88 135.41 54.55
N ALA A 781 -126.91 134.86 55.28
CA ALA A 781 -125.87 133.96 54.75
C ALA A 781 -125.28 133.14 55.92
#